data_AF-A0AAC9VX33-F1
#
_entry.id   AF-A0AAC9VX33-F1
#
_cell.length_a   1.000
_cell.length_b   1.000
_cell.length_c   1.000
_cell.angle_alpha   90.00
_cell.angle_beta   90.00
_cell.angle_gamma   90.00
#
_symmetry.space_group_name_H-M   'P 1'
#
loop_
_entity.id
_entity.type
_entity.pdbx_description
1 polymer ?
#
loop_
_entity_poly.entity_id
_entity_poly.type
_entity_poly.pdbx_seq_one_letter_code
_entity_poly.pdbx_strand_id
1 'polypeptide(L)'
;MATDQNPKQRDLESARFRRDTGYLTTQQGVRVDHTDDSLTVGERGPTLLEDFHAREKITHFDHERIPERVVHARGAGAYGYFEPYDDSLAQYTAAKFLTTPGLQTPVFVRFSTVAGSRGSADTVRDVRGFATKFYTEQGNYDLVGNNFPVFFIQDGIKFPDFVHAVKPEPHNEIPQAQSAHDTLWDFVSLQPETLHTIMWLMSDRALPRSYRMMQGFGVHTFRLVNDRGEGTFVKFHWKPRLGVHSLIWDECQKIAGKDPDYNRRDLWEAIESGQYPEWELGVQLVPEEDEFNFDFDLLDATKIIPEEQVPVRPVGKMVLNRNPDNFFAETEQVAFHTANVVPGIDFTNDPLLQFRNFSYLDTQLIRLGGPNFAQLPINRPVAEVRTNQHDGYGQHAIPQGRSSYYKNSIGGGCPALADENVFRHYTQRVDGQTMRKRAEAFENHYSQARMFWKSMTAVEAEHIVAAFAFELGKVEMPEIRSAVVAQLARVDGELAAQVAAKLGLPAPPEEQVDTVTASPALSQVIDAGDTIESRKVAVLAADGVDVVGTQRFIELMGQRGAMVEVLAPVAGGTLEGGSGGELPVDRSFTTMASVLYDAVVVACGPRSIATLSNDGYAVHFVTEAYKHLKPIGAYGAGVDLLRTAGITNRLAEDTDVLNDQSVITTKAAADELPDRFVEEFADALARHRCWQRRTDPVPA
;
A
#
# COMPACT_ATOMS: atom_id res chain seq x y z
N MET A 1 20.67 24.53 -2.41
CA MET A 1 21.08 24.74 -1.00
C MET A 1 20.08 24.04 -0.08
N ALA A 2 20.09 22.70 -0.01
CA ALA A 2 19.08 21.92 0.74
C ALA A 2 19.74 20.79 1.53
N THR A 3 20.84 21.10 2.23
CA THR A 3 21.68 20.12 2.90
C THR A 3 22.08 20.59 4.30
N ASP A 4 21.07 20.86 5.15
CA ASP A 4 21.19 20.66 6.61
C ASP A 4 20.40 19.41 7.08
N GLN A 5 20.31 18.47 6.13
CA GLN A 5 20.41 17.01 6.19
C GLN A 5 19.67 16.25 7.29
N ASN A 6 18.54 15.67 6.89
CA ASN A 6 18.01 14.39 7.38
C ASN A 6 19.15 13.46 7.86
N PRO A 7 19.25 13.17 9.18
CA PRO A 7 20.33 12.39 9.76
C PRO A 7 20.54 11.02 9.11
N LYS A 8 19.47 10.37 8.65
CA LYS A 8 19.58 9.07 7.99
C LYS A 8 20.30 9.17 6.64
N GLN A 9 20.06 10.25 5.91
CA GLN A 9 20.71 10.45 4.61
C GLN A 9 22.21 10.73 4.73
N ARG A 10 22.61 11.41 5.81
CA ARG A 10 24.01 11.61 6.15
C ARG A 10 24.70 10.29 6.55
N ASP A 11 24.03 9.44 7.33
CA ASP A 11 24.54 8.09 7.65
C ASP A 11 24.79 7.25 6.39
N LEU A 12 23.86 7.28 5.42
CA LEU A 12 23.97 6.51 4.19
C LEU A 12 25.11 6.95 3.26
N GLU A 13 25.61 8.18 3.39
CA GLU A 13 26.64 8.72 2.50
C GLU A 13 27.93 7.88 2.52
N SER A 14 28.28 7.29 3.67
CA SER A 14 29.46 6.42 3.78
C SER A 14 29.35 5.13 2.95
N ALA A 15 28.14 4.74 2.54
CA ALA A 15 27.87 3.54 1.75
C ALA A 15 27.58 3.85 0.26
N ARG A 16 27.48 5.13 -0.11
CA ARG A 16 27.26 5.54 -1.50
C ARG A 16 28.56 5.53 -2.29
N PHE A 17 28.48 5.10 -3.54
CA PHE A 17 29.55 5.27 -4.51
C PHE A 17 28.98 5.67 -5.86
N ARG A 18 29.71 6.53 -6.57
CA ARG A 18 29.32 7.07 -7.88
C ARG A 18 29.84 6.19 -9.01
N ARG A 19 28.93 5.73 -9.88
CA ARG A 19 29.27 4.88 -11.04
C ARG A 19 29.61 5.68 -12.30
N ASP A 20 29.34 6.98 -12.31
CA ASP A 20 29.59 7.89 -13.43
C ASP A 20 31.02 8.48 -13.42
N THR A 21 31.89 7.99 -12.54
CA THR A 21 33.28 8.43 -12.40
C THR A 21 34.23 7.25 -12.19
N GLY A 22 35.43 7.31 -12.74
CA GLY A 22 36.49 6.30 -12.53
C GLY A 22 36.64 5.28 -13.66
N TYR A 23 37.49 4.27 -13.43
CA TYR A 23 37.68 3.14 -14.34
C TYR A 23 36.90 1.93 -13.85
N LEU A 24 36.44 1.07 -14.75
CA LEU A 24 35.91 -0.24 -14.39
C LEU A 24 37.00 -1.06 -13.68
N THR A 25 36.62 -1.71 -12.57
CA THR A 25 37.51 -2.60 -11.81
C THR A 25 36.82 -3.91 -11.47
N THR A 26 37.63 -4.92 -11.16
CA THR A 26 37.18 -6.08 -10.36
C THR A 26 36.81 -5.63 -8.94
N GLN A 27 36.17 -6.52 -8.17
CA GLN A 27 35.87 -6.27 -6.76
C GLN A 27 37.13 -6.14 -5.89
N GLN A 28 38.25 -6.69 -6.37
CA GLN A 28 39.57 -6.53 -5.74
C GLN A 28 40.28 -5.23 -6.16
N GLY A 29 39.64 -4.36 -6.96
CA GLY A 29 40.19 -3.07 -7.38
C GLY A 29 41.16 -3.13 -8.57
N VAL A 30 41.25 -4.26 -9.28
CA VAL A 30 42.09 -4.38 -10.48
C VAL A 30 41.36 -3.74 -11.66
N ARG A 31 41.99 -2.80 -12.37
CA ARG A 31 41.39 -2.17 -13.55
C ARG A 31 41.18 -3.20 -14.66
N VAL A 32 40.04 -3.08 -15.34
CA VAL A 32 39.64 -3.93 -16.46
C VAL A 32 39.82 -3.14 -17.75
N ASP A 33 40.51 -3.71 -18.73
CA ASP A 33 40.72 -3.14 -20.05
C ASP A 33 39.64 -3.55 -21.07
N HIS A 34 39.02 -4.72 -20.87
CA HIS A 34 38.04 -5.30 -21.79
C HIS A 34 37.01 -6.19 -21.06
N THR A 35 35.74 -6.15 -21.48
CA THR A 35 34.66 -6.93 -20.84
C THR A 35 33.69 -7.61 -21.82
N ASP A 36 33.89 -7.46 -23.13
CA ASP A 36 32.94 -8.00 -24.13
C ASP A 36 33.25 -9.47 -24.45
N ASP A 37 34.52 -9.85 -24.36
CA ASP A 37 35.05 -11.18 -24.64
C ASP A 37 35.71 -11.78 -23.38
N SER A 38 35.64 -13.10 -23.26
CA SER A 38 36.43 -13.86 -22.28
C SER A 38 37.84 -14.10 -22.80
N LEU A 39 38.79 -14.41 -21.93
CA LEU A 39 40.12 -14.87 -22.32
C LEU A 39 40.02 -16.24 -23.01
N THR A 40 40.51 -16.34 -24.24
CA THR A 40 40.46 -17.56 -25.08
C THR A 40 41.82 -17.90 -25.70
N VAL A 41 41.98 -19.14 -26.19
CA VAL A 41 43.14 -19.54 -27.00
C VAL A 41 42.99 -19.04 -28.46
N GLY A 42 43.38 -17.79 -28.70
CA GLY A 42 43.17 -17.13 -30.00
C GLY A 42 41.70 -16.82 -30.28
N GLU A 43 41.41 -16.15 -31.38
CA GLU A 43 40.09 -15.55 -31.69
C GLU A 43 38.90 -16.52 -31.68
N ARG A 44 39.14 -17.84 -31.78
CA ARG A 44 38.10 -18.88 -31.86
C ARG A 44 38.41 -20.12 -31.01
N GLY A 45 39.29 -19.99 -30.02
CA GLY A 45 39.65 -21.08 -29.12
C GLY A 45 38.74 -21.21 -27.90
N PRO A 46 38.98 -22.21 -27.03
CA PRO A 46 38.26 -22.35 -25.78
C PRO A 46 38.58 -21.22 -24.80
N THR A 47 37.60 -20.87 -23.96
CA THR A 47 37.78 -19.98 -22.80
C THR A 47 38.71 -20.60 -21.76
N LEU A 48 39.58 -19.78 -21.16
CA LEU A 48 40.56 -20.21 -20.16
C LEU A 48 40.07 -19.95 -18.73
N LEU A 49 40.26 -20.92 -17.84
CA LEU A 49 39.87 -20.81 -16.42
C LEU A 49 40.70 -19.75 -15.66
N GLU A 50 41.86 -19.36 -16.18
CA GLU A 50 42.69 -18.30 -15.59
C GLU A 50 42.07 -16.90 -15.73
N ASP A 51 40.99 -16.75 -16.50
CA ASP A 51 40.20 -15.52 -16.57
C ASP A 51 39.48 -15.24 -15.23
N PHE A 52 40.20 -14.57 -14.33
CA PHE A 52 39.69 -14.25 -13.00
C PHE A 52 38.61 -13.17 -13.03
N HIS A 53 38.65 -12.24 -13.98
CA HIS A 53 37.63 -11.19 -14.10
C HIS A 53 36.30 -11.80 -14.52
N ALA A 54 36.28 -12.63 -15.56
CA ALA A 54 35.06 -13.31 -16.01
C ALA A 54 34.47 -14.17 -14.88
N ARG A 55 35.29 -14.97 -14.20
CA ARG A 55 34.83 -15.79 -13.07
C ARG A 55 34.25 -14.95 -11.93
N GLU A 56 34.92 -13.87 -11.53
CA GLU A 56 34.44 -12.99 -10.45
C GLU A 56 33.09 -12.34 -10.82
N LYS A 57 32.97 -11.82 -12.04
CA LYS A 57 31.75 -11.19 -12.56
C LYS A 57 30.57 -12.17 -12.58
N ILE A 58 30.77 -13.38 -13.12
CA ILE A 58 29.74 -14.43 -13.15
C ILE A 58 29.41 -14.91 -11.74
N THR A 59 30.42 -15.11 -10.88
CA THR A 59 30.19 -15.54 -9.48
C THR A 59 29.31 -14.55 -8.74
N HIS A 60 29.54 -13.25 -8.87
CA HIS A 60 28.67 -12.27 -8.23
C HIS A 60 27.24 -12.29 -8.80
N PHE A 61 27.10 -12.37 -10.13
CA PHE A 61 25.79 -12.48 -10.80
C PHE A 61 24.99 -13.69 -10.31
N ASP A 62 25.62 -14.87 -10.23
CA ASP A 62 25.00 -16.12 -9.79
C ASP A 62 24.49 -16.07 -8.34
N HIS A 63 25.00 -15.13 -7.53
CA HIS A 63 24.65 -14.97 -6.11
C HIS A 63 23.94 -13.63 -5.81
N GLU A 64 23.38 -12.96 -6.81
CA GLU A 64 22.65 -11.69 -6.60
C GLU A 64 21.34 -11.85 -5.82
N ARG A 65 20.72 -13.04 -5.86
CA ARG A 65 19.41 -13.26 -5.23
C ARG A 65 19.58 -13.71 -3.79
N ILE A 66 18.87 -13.03 -2.89
CA ILE A 66 18.63 -13.47 -1.51
C ILE A 66 17.20 -14.01 -1.40
N PRO A 67 16.87 -14.79 -0.36
CA PRO A 67 15.50 -15.18 -0.10
C PRO A 67 14.58 -13.96 0.00
N GLU A 68 13.41 -14.03 -0.63
CA GLU A 68 12.38 -13.02 -0.41
C GLU A 68 11.80 -13.11 1.02
N ARG A 69 11.00 -12.13 1.42
CA ARG A 69 10.22 -12.23 2.67
C ARG A 69 9.18 -13.35 2.51
N VAL A 70 8.99 -14.18 3.54
CA VAL A 70 8.01 -15.28 3.52
C VAL A 70 6.58 -14.82 3.20
N VAL A 71 6.22 -13.65 3.74
CA VAL A 71 5.01 -12.87 3.42
C VAL A 71 5.42 -11.44 3.12
N HIS A 72 4.58 -10.68 2.43
CA HIS A 72 4.88 -9.30 2.05
C HIS A 72 6.13 -9.16 1.15
N ALA A 73 6.40 -10.18 0.32
CA ALA A 73 7.54 -10.21 -0.59
C ALA A 73 7.49 -9.06 -1.62
N ARG A 74 6.32 -8.87 -2.25
CA ARG A 74 6.09 -7.77 -3.18
C ARG A 74 5.83 -6.46 -2.44
N GLY A 75 6.70 -5.46 -2.66
CA GLY A 75 6.55 -4.15 -2.03
C GLY A 75 7.36 -3.02 -2.67
N ALA A 76 7.11 -1.80 -2.21
CA ALA A 76 7.77 -0.57 -2.63
C ALA A 76 8.12 0.27 -1.39
N GLY A 77 9.24 0.99 -1.42
CA GLY A 77 9.72 1.75 -0.27
C GLY A 77 10.18 3.15 -0.63
N ALA A 78 10.05 4.07 0.33
CA ALA A 78 10.40 5.47 0.18
C ALA A 78 10.86 6.08 1.51
N TYR A 79 11.69 7.11 1.42
CA TYR A 79 12.13 7.91 2.55
C TYR A 79 11.21 9.10 2.80
N GLY A 80 11.23 9.58 4.04
CA GLY A 80 10.53 10.77 4.44
C GLY A 80 10.96 11.26 5.81
N TYR A 81 10.05 11.99 6.44
CA TYR A 81 10.14 12.38 7.85
C TYR A 81 8.77 12.30 8.51
N PHE A 82 8.79 12.16 9.84
CA PHE A 82 7.64 12.32 10.72
C PHE A 82 7.87 13.52 11.64
N GLU A 83 6.82 14.28 11.92
CA GLU A 83 6.86 15.45 12.81
C GLU A 83 5.61 15.43 13.71
N PRO A 84 5.75 15.40 15.05
CA PRO A 84 4.63 15.52 15.96
C PRO A 84 4.08 16.94 15.92
N TYR A 85 2.75 17.10 16.05
CA TYR A 85 2.13 18.43 16.03
C TYR A 85 2.43 19.24 17.28
N ASP A 86 2.45 18.57 18.42
CA ASP A 86 2.68 19.17 19.73
C ASP A 86 3.26 18.12 20.71
N ASP A 87 3.35 18.47 21.98
CA ASP A 87 3.84 17.62 23.07
C ASP A 87 2.70 16.91 23.81
N SER A 88 1.49 16.88 23.25
CA SER A 88 0.30 16.50 24.00
C SER A 88 0.22 15.02 24.38
N LEU A 89 1.11 14.20 23.81
CA LEU A 89 1.37 12.82 24.20
C LEU A 89 2.33 12.65 25.38
N ALA A 90 3.01 13.70 25.86
CA ALA A 90 4.01 13.62 26.93
C ALA A 90 3.47 13.05 28.25
N GLN A 91 2.17 13.20 28.51
CA GLN A 91 1.52 12.59 29.68
C GLN A 91 1.36 11.06 29.57
N TYR A 92 1.41 10.50 28.35
CA TYR A 92 1.20 9.08 28.07
C TYR A 92 2.50 8.35 27.69
N THR A 93 3.49 9.03 27.09
CA THR A 93 4.71 8.38 26.58
C THR A 93 5.99 9.17 26.84
N ALA A 94 7.07 8.46 27.12
CA ALA A 94 8.45 8.96 27.15
C ALA A 94 9.14 8.99 25.76
N ALA A 95 8.44 8.62 24.68
CA ALA A 95 9.00 8.52 23.34
C ALA A 95 9.17 9.91 22.71
N LYS A 96 10.41 10.41 22.65
CA LYS A 96 10.73 11.79 22.23
C LYS A 96 10.26 12.16 20.84
N PHE A 97 10.24 11.20 19.91
CA PHE A 97 9.77 11.43 18.54
C PHE A 97 8.26 11.78 18.47
N LEU A 98 7.49 11.48 19.52
CA LEU A 98 6.06 11.80 19.64
C LEU A 98 5.78 13.03 20.51
N THR A 99 6.78 13.54 21.24
CA THR A 99 6.58 14.52 22.31
C THR A 99 7.45 15.77 22.17
N THR A 100 8.26 15.85 21.11
CA THR A 100 9.15 16.99 20.84
C THR A 100 8.64 17.76 19.62
N PRO A 101 7.87 18.85 19.81
CA PRO A 101 7.35 19.65 18.70
C PRO A 101 8.46 20.16 17.78
N GLY A 102 8.23 20.09 16.46
CA GLY A 102 9.19 20.52 15.44
C GLY A 102 10.36 19.56 15.20
N LEU A 103 10.45 18.43 15.93
CA LEU A 103 11.45 17.40 15.66
C LEU A 103 11.06 16.58 14.42
N GLN A 104 11.80 16.76 13.32
CA GLN A 104 11.65 15.94 12.13
C GLN A 104 12.46 14.63 12.26
N THR A 105 11.75 13.56 12.61
CA THR A 105 12.33 12.21 12.72
C THR A 105 12.40 11.57 11.33
N PRO A 106 13.57 11.20 10.81
CA PRO A 106 13.65 10.51 9.52
C PRO A 106 12.86 9.20 9.55
N VAL A 107 12.20 8.88 8.44
CA VAL A 107 11.52 7.60 8.27
C VAL A 107 11.91 6.90 6.97
N PHE A 108 11.78 5.57 6.99
CA PHE A 108 11.66 4.77 5.76
C PHE A 108 10.40 3.94 5.86
N VAL A 109 9.55 4.05 4.85
CA VAL A 109 8.29 3.30 4.76
C VAL A 109 8.43 2.24 3.68
N ARG A 110 7.89 1.04 3.93
CA ARG A 110 7.69 0.01 2.92
C ARG A 110 6.23 -0.42 2.90
N PHE A 111 5.60 -0.24 1.76
CA PHE A 111 4.29 -0.80 1.44
C PHE A 111 4.45 -2.15 0.75
N SER A 112 3.47 -3.03 0.89
CA SER A 112 3.52 -4.37 0.29
C SER A 112 2.16 -5.02 0.16
N THR A 113 2.01 -6.00 -0.72
CA THR A 113 0.92 -7.00 -0.62
C THR A 113 1.28 -8.03 0.48
N VAL A 114 0.59 -9.17 0.58
CA VAL A 114 0.90 -10.26 1.55
C VAL A 114 1.24 -11.57 0.86
N ALA A 115 0.31 -12.12 0.09
CA ALA A 115 0.36 -13.51 -0.37
C ALA A 115 1.34 -13.69 -1.53
N GLY A 116 1.40 -12.71 -2.44
CA GLY A 116 2.24 -12.78 -3.64
C GLY A 116 3.74 -12.83 -3.36
N SER A 117 4.46 -13.61 -4.18
CA SER A 117 5.94 -13.55 -4.25
C SER A 117 6.42 -12.23 -4.86
N ARG A 118 7.72 -11.92 -4.78
CA ARG A 118 8.29 -10.59 -5.14
C ARG A 118 7.99 -10.08 -6.55
N GLY A 119 7.68 -10.99 -7.48
CA GLY A 119 7.33 -10.70 -8.87
C GLY A 119 5.82 -10.63 -9.16
N SER A 120 4.95 -10.75 -8.15
CA SER A 120 3.50 -10.62 -8.34
C SER A 120 3.09 -9.18 -8.70
N ALA A 121 1.85 -9.00 -9.14
CA ALA A 121 1.27 -7.69 -9.43
C ALA A 121 0.90 -6.90 -8.16
N ASP A 122 0.85 -5.57 -8.28
CA ASP A 122 0.49 -4.65 -7.18
C ASP A 122 -1.02 -4.58 -6.88
N THR A 123 -1.87 -4.59 -7.92
CA THR A 123 -3.32 -4.35 -7.83
C THR A 123 -4.16 -5.61 -7.63
N VAL A 124 -3.66 -6.55 -6.83
CA VAL A 124 -4.40 -7.77 -6.43
C VAL A 124 -5.39 -7.50 -5.30
N ARG A 125 -6.38 -8.38 -5.09
CA ARG A 125 -7.19 -8.38 -3.87
C ARG A 125 -6.37 -8.99 -2.74
N ASP A 126 -5.89 -8.15 -1.85
CA ASP A 126 -5.01 -8.59 -0.75
C ASP A 126 -5.02 -7.55 0.37
N VAL A 127 -4.54 -7.92 1.55
CA VAL A 127 -4.14 -6.93 2.55
C VAL A 127 -2.91 -6.18 2.02
N ARG A 128 -2.76 -4.91 2.40
CA ARG A 128 -1.52 -4.17 2.21
C ARG A 128 -0.77 -4.02 3.52
N GLY A 129 0.51 -4.39 3.54
CA GLY A 129 1.42 -4.05 4.62
C GLY A 129 1.79 -2.57 4.55
N PHE A 130 1.88 -1.93 5.72
CA PHE A 130 2.30 -0.54 5.89
C PHE A 130 3.30 -0.48 7.05
N ALA A 131 4.58 -0.73 6.74
CA ALA A 131 5.66 -0.75 7.72
C ALA A 131 6.44 0.57 7.70
N THR A 132 6.56 1.22 8.86
CA THR A 132 7.28 2.49 9.03
C THR A 132 8.41 2.33 10.04
N LYS A 133 9.65 2.61 9.63
CA LYS A 133 10.82 2.66 10.50
C LYS A 133 11.11 4.12 10.81
N PHE A 134 11.06 4.47 12.09
CA PHE A 134 11.45 5.77 12.61
C PHE A 134 12.89 5.69 13.10
N TYR A 135 13.77 6.48 12.52
CA TYR A 135 15.15 6.59 12.96
C TYR A 135 15.24 7.65 14.06
N THR A 136 14.86 7.27 15.29
CA THR A 136 14.82 8.19 16.43
C THR A 136 16.20 8.33 17.10
N GLU A 137 16.36 9.36 17.93
CA GLU A 137 17.55 9.53 18.77
C GLU A 137 17.63 8.52 19.93
N GLN A 138 16.51 7.84 20.25
CA GLN A 138 16.43 6.81 21.29
C GLN A 138 16.52 5.38 20.72
N GLY A 139 16.92 5.24 19.45
CA GLY A 139 16.95 3.97 18.71
C GLY A 139 15.91 3.92 17.59
N ASN A 140 15.93 2.84 16.80
CA ASN A 140 14.91 2.65 15.77
C ASN A 140 13.60 2.17 16.40
N TYR A 141 12.49 2.81 16.03
CA TYR A 141 11.14 2.30 16.30
C TYR A 141 10.51 1.81 14.99
N ASP A 142 9.91 0.62 14.99
CA ASP A 142 9.19 0.10 13.83
C ASP A 142 7.70 -0.07 14.12
N LEU A 143 6.87 0.74 13.46
CA LEU A 143 5.42 0.54 13.40
C LEU A 143 5.08 -0.35 12.20
N VAL A 144 4.90 -1.64 12.45
CA VAL A 144 4.68 -2.67 11.40
C VAL A 144 3.21 -3.01 11.28
N GLY A 145 2.48 -2.17 10.54
CA GLY A 145 1.03 -2.23 10.37
C GLY A 145 0.55 -2.84 9.06
N ASN A 146 -0.77 -2.85 8.90
CA ASN A 146 -1.50 -3.17 7.67
C ASN A 146 -2.45 -2.01 7.29
N ASN A 147 -3.02 -2.04 6.10
CA ASN A 147 -4.12 -1.16 5.72
C ASN A 147 -5.49 -1.58 6.29
N PHE A 148 -5.53 -2.72 6.99
CA PHE A 148 -6.70 -3.19 7.74
C PHE A 148 -6.45 -3.04 9.24
N PRO A 149 -7.46 -2.66 10.04
CA PRO A 149 -7.32 -2.45 11.48
C PRO A 149 -7.33 -3.75 12.30
N VAL A 150 -7.53 -4.90 11.64
CA VAL A 150 -7.65 -6.23 12.25
C VAL A 150 -6.82 -7.26 11.47
N PHE A 151 -6.58 -8.41 12.08
CA PHE A 151 -5.91 -9.57 11.48
C PHE A 151 -6.84 -10.78 11.38
N PHE A 152 -6.48 -11.77 10.56
CA PHE A 152 -7.32 -12.95 10.29
C PHE A 152 -7.39 -13.93 11.46
N ILE A 153 -6.40 -13.92 12.33
CA ILE A 153 -6.25 -14.90 13.40
C ILE A 153 -5.94 -14.20 14.71
N GLN A 154 -6.29 -14.85 15.81
CA GLN A 154 -6.14 -14.29 17.15
C GLN A 154 -4.78 -14.61 17.77
N ASP A 155 -4.22 -15.80 17.50
CA ASP A 155 -2.97 -16.28 18.10
C ASP A 155 -1.94 -16.59 17.01
N GLY A 156 -0.70 -16.13 17.20
CA GLY A 156 0.36 -16.28 16.22
C GLY A 156 0.78 -17.72 15.95
N ILE A 157 0.43 -18.70 16.80
CA ILE A 157 0.66 -20.11 16.49
C ILE A 157 -0.09 -20.58 15.23
N LYS A 158 -1.23 -19.94 14.90
CA LYS A 158 -2.01 -20.22 13.69
C LYS A 158 -1.47 -19.54 12.43
N PHE A 159 -0.45 -18.69 12.56
CA PHE A 159 0.08 -17.91 11.44
C PHE A 159 0.60 -18.77 10.29
N PRO A 160 1.37 -19.86 10.52
CA PRO A 160 1.76 -20.75 9.43
C PRO A 160 0.57 -21.41 8.75
N ASP A 161 -0.43 -21.86 9.50
CA ASP A 161 -1.62 -22.51 8.94
C ASP A 161 -2.41 -21.54 8.03
N PHE A 162 -2.67 -20.32 8.52
CA PHE A 162 -3.36 -19.29 7.73
C PHE A 162 -2.54 -18.89 6.49
N VAL A 163 -1.23 -18.66 6.65
CA VAL A 163 -0.36 -18.27 5.52
C VAL A 163 -0.28 -19.39 4.49
N HIS A 164 -0.19 -20.65 4.89
CA HIS A 164 -0.23 -21.78 3.96
C HIS A 164 -1.58 -21.89 3.25
N ALA A 165 -2.68 -21.57 3.93
CA ALA A 165 -4.02 -21.60 3.34
C ALA A 165 -4.25 -20.50 2.28
N VAL A 166 -3.66 -19.31 2.43
CA VAL A 166 -3.79 -18.20 1.46
C VAL A 166 -2.69 -18.18 0.38
N LYS A 167 -1.58 -18.90 0.60
CA LYS A 167 -0.49 -19.03 -0.36
C LYS A 167 -0.89 -19.99 -1.49
N PRO A 168 -0.16 -19.97 -2.63
CA PRO A 168 -0.37 -20.93 -3.69
C PRO A 168 -0.28 -22.37 -3.15
N GLU A 169 -1.16 -23.25 -3.64
CA GLU A 169 -1.30 -24.59 -3.09
C GLU A 169 -0.04 -25.43 -3.31
N PRO A 170 0.39 -26.25 -2.34
CA PRO A 170 1.74 -26.81 -2.33
C PRO A 170 2.01 -27.85 -3.42
N HIS A 171 0.96 -28.38 -4.05
CA HIS A 171 1.10 -29.43 -5.06
C HIS A 171 1.39 -28.86 -6.47
N ASN A 172 1.03 -27.60 -6.74
CA ASN A 172 1.16 -26.98 -8.06
C ASN A 172 1.59 -25.50 -8.04
N GLU A 173 1.74 -24.90 -6.85
CA GLU A 173 2.04 -23.47 -6.64
C GLU A 173 1.06 -22.52 -7.35
N ILE A 174 -0.24 -22.87 -7.34
CA ILE A 174 -1.33 -22.07 -7.92
C ILE A 174 -2.42 -21.82 -6.86
N PRO A 175 -3.06 -20.64 -6.85
CA PRO A 175 -2.81 -19.46 -7.68
C PRO A 175 -1.80 -18.47 -7.06
N GLN A 176 -1.11 -17.69 -7.90
CA GLN A 176 -0.22 -16.62 -7.45
C GLN A 176 -1.00 -15.37 -7.03
N ALA A 177 -0.79 -14.92 -5.79
CA ALA A 177 -1.32 -13.66 -5.24
C ALA A 177 -2.85 -13.52 -5.31
N GLN A 178 -3.59 -14.62 -5.06
CA GLN A 178 -5.06 -14.64 -5.08
C GLN A 178 -5.56 -15.52 -3.94
N SER A 179 -6.59 -15.06 -3.24
CA SER A 179 -7.33 -15.81 -2.22
C SER A 179 -8.38 -16.77 -2.81
N ALA A 180 -8.59 -16.74 -4.13
CA ALA A 180 -9.71 -17.36 -4.81
C ALA A 180 -9.43 -18.84 -5.17
N HIS A 181 -9.20 -19.67 -4.16
CA HIS A 181 -8.93 -21.10 -4.29
C HIS A 181 -9.33 -21.86 -3.02
N ASP A 182 -9.39 -23.18 -3.11
CA ASP A 182 -10.02 -24.06 -2.12
C ASP A 182 -9.43 -23.94 -0.73
N THR A 183 -8.11 -23.98 -0.59
CA THR A 183 -7.46 -24.08 0.72
C THR A 183 -7.68 -22.87 1.63
N LEU A 184 -7.77 -21.64 1.09
CA LEU A 184 -8.13 -20.49 1.93
C LEU A 184 -9.56 -20.61 2.42
N TRP A 185 -10.49 -20.89 1.51
CA TRP A 185 -11.91 -20.89 1.83
C TRP A 185 -12.31 -22.07 2.71
N ASP A 186 -11.58 -23.19 2.63
CA ASP A 186 -11.66 -24.28 3.61
C ASP A 186 -11.30 -23.77 5.01
N PHE A 187 -10.13 -23.14 5.15
CA PHE A 187 -9.67 -22.57 6.42
C PHE A 187 -10.67 -21.56 7.00
N VAL A 188 -11.16 -20.63 6.17
CA VAL A 188 -12.17 -19.62 6.58
C VAL A 188 -13.46 -20.28 7.05
N SER A 189 -13.93 -21.33 6.36
CA SER A 189 -15.16 -22.03 6.73
C SER A 189 -15.05 -22.74 8.09
N LEU A 190 -13.84 -23.15 8.48
CA LEU A 190 -13.54 -23.88 9.71
C LEU A 190 -13.00 -23.00 10.84
N GLN A 191 -12.61 -21.75 10.56
CA GLN A 191 -12.01 -20.82 11.52
C GLN A 191 -12.77 -19.48 11.49
N PRO A 192 -13.92 -19.37 12.19
CA PRO A 192 -14.77 -18.18 12.14
C PRO A 192 -14.09 -16.90 12.66
N GLU A 193 -13.01 -17.01 13.44
CA GLU A 193 -12.19 -15.85 13.86
C GLU A 193 -11.68 -15.01 12.68
N THR A 194 -11.60 -15.59 11.48
CA THR A 194 -11.19 -14.92 10.24
C THR A 194 -12.22 -13.95 9.67
N LEU A 195 -13.51 -14.13 10.00
CA LEU A 195 -14.62 -13.53 9.24
C LEU A 195 -14.58 -12.00 9.22
N HIS A 196 -14.18 -11.37 10.33
CA HIS A 196 -14.10 -9.90 10.34
C HIS A 196 -13.10 -9.40 9.30
N THR A 197 -11.88 -9.94 9.27
CA THR A 197 -10.86 -9.53 8.29
C THR A 197 -11.20 -9.98 6.87
N ILE A 198 -11.94 -11.09 6.70
CA ILE A 198 -12.47 -11.51 5.39
C ILE A 198 -13.48 -10.48 4.85
N MET A 199 -14.31 -9.86 5.69
CA MET A 199 -15.18 -8.77 5.23
C MET A 199 -14.38 -7.58 4.68
N TRP A 200 -13.26 -7.23 5.32
CA TRP A 200 -12.34 -6.21 4.79
C TRP A 200 -11.69 -6.64 3.47
N LEU A 201 -11.24 -7.90 3.37
CA LEU A 201 -10.62 -8.46 2.14
C LEU A 201 -11.60 -8.50 0.96
N MET A 202 -12.88 -8.81 1.21
CA MET A 202 -13.92 -8.84 0.19
C MET A 202 -14.44 -7.45 -0.17
N SER A 203 -14.22 -6.45 0.69
CA SER A 203 -14.50 -5.05 0.36
C SER A 203 -13.45 -4.45 -0.59
N ASP A 204 -13.77 -3.28 -1.12
CA ASP A 204 -12.84 -2.53 -1.96
C ASP A 204 -11.61 -2.02 -1.19
N ARG A 205 -11.59 -2.05 0.16
CA ARG A 205 -10.40 -1.72 0.96
C ARG A 205 -9.18 -2.57 0.57
N ALA A 206 -9.40 -3.76 0.01
CA ALA A 206 -8.36 -4.65 -0.51
C ALA A 206 -7.79 -4.24 -1.89
N LEU A 207 -8.37 -3.22 -2.52
CA LEU A 207 -8.10 -2.77 -3.89
C LEU A 207 -7.64 -1.30 -3.93
N PRO A 208 -6.70 -0.85 -3.07
CA PRO A 208 -6.38 0.57 -2.98
C PRO A 208 -5.89 1.12 -4.33
N ARG A 209 -6.41 2.30 -4.71
CA ARG A 209 -6.01 3.03 -5.93
C ARG A 209 -4.54 3.39 -5.92
N SER A 210 -4.03 3.74 -4.76
CA SER A 210 -2.63 4.06 -4.52
C SER A 210 -2.32 3.77 -3.06
N TYR A 211 -1.06 3.47 -2.74
CA TYR A 211 -0.62 3.45 -1.34
C TYR A 211 -0.92 4.78 -0.64
N ARG A 212 -0.90 5.91 -1.38
CA ARG A 212 -1.15 7.26 -0.89
C ARG A 212 -2.60 7.52 -0.48
N MET A 213 -3.51 6.62 -0.86
CA MET A 213 -4.97 6.74 -0.66
C MET A 213 -5.53 5.55 0.12
N MET A 214 -4.74 4.97 1.03
CA MET A 214 -5.19 3.94 1.96
C MET A 214 -4.83 4.32 3.40
N GLN A 215 -5.67 3.89 4.34
CA GLN A 215 -5.34 3.96 5.76
C GLN A 215 -4.23 2.96 6.12
N GLY A 216 -3.62 3.16 7.29
CA GLY A 216 -2.73 2.21 7.93
C GLY A 216 -3.09 2.03 9.40
N PHE A 217 -2.80 0.87 9.96
CA PHE A 217 -3.16 0.53 11.33
C PHE A 217 -2.09 -0.36 11.96
N GLY A 218 -1.78 -0.11 13.23
CA GLY A 218 -0.90 -1.00 14.01
C GLY A 218 -1.52 -2.37 14.30
N VAL A 219 -2.84 -2.51 14.11
CA VAL A 219 -3.69 -3.68 14.44
C VAL A 219 -3.80 -3.93 15.94
N HIS A 220 -2.67 -4.21 16.56
CA HIS A 220 -2.57 -4.57 17.97
C HIS A 220 -2.82 -3.38 18.88
N THR A 221 -3.31 -3.69 20.08
CA THR A 221 -3.18 -2.78 21.21
C THR A 221 -1.75 -2.85 21.73
N PHE A 222 -1.05 -1.72 21.77
CA PHE A 222 0.25 -1.53 22.44
C PHE A 222 0.05 -0.78 23.76
N ARG A 223 1.13 -0.50 24.48
CA ARG A 223 1.13 0.42 25.62
C ARG A 223 2.01 1.62 25.33
N LEU A 224 1.50 2.82 25.61
CA LEU A 224 2.34 3.99 25.87
C LEU A 224 2.70 3.99 27.36
N VAL A 225 3.96 4.31 27.67
CA VAL A 225 4.47 4.36 29.04
C VAL A 225 5.11 5.72 29.27
N ASN A 226 4.63 6.48 30.25
CA ASN A 226 5.18 7.80 30.54
C ASN A 226 6.42 7.74 31.46
N ASP A 227 7.04 8.89 31.73
CA ASP A 227 8.24 8.97 32.58
C ASP A 227 8.02 8.52 34.04
N ARG A 228 6.76 8.42 34.48
CA ARG A 228 6.38 7.90 35.81
C ARG A 228 6.20 6.37 35.82
N GLY A 229 6.27 5.72 34.66
CA GLY A 229 6.03 4.29 34.49
C GLY A 229 4.56 3.89 34.45
N GLU A 230 3.65 4.86 34.24
CA GLU A 230 2.21 4.60 34.11
C GLU A 230 1.90 4.19 32.66
N GLY A 231 1.03 3.20 32.48
CA GLY A 231 0.64 2.65 31.19
C GLY A 231 -0.64 3.28 30.64
N THR A 232 -0.78 3.32 29.32
CA THR A 232 -2.03 3.62 28.62
C THR A 232 -2.10 2.77 27.37
N PHE A 233 -3.22 2.06 27.16
CA PHE A 233 -3.40 1.25 25.95
C PHE A 233 -3.51 2.15 24.72
N VAL A 234 -2.89 1.74 23.62
CA VAL A 234 -2.90 2.51 22.38
C VAL A 234 -3.12 1.64 21.14
N LYS A 235 -3.98 2.10 20.23
CA LYS A 235 -3.99 1.64 18.83
C LYS A 235 -3.52 2.76 17.90
N PHE A 236 -2.60 2.45 16.99
CA PHE A 236 -2.03 3.40 16.03
C PHE A 236 -2.77 3.39 14.70
N HIS A 237 -2.96 4.57 14.12
CA HIS A 237 -3.68 4.82 12.87
C HIS A 237 -2.86 5.73 11.96
N TRP A 238 -2.87 5.48 10.66
CA TRP A 238 -2.43 6.39 9.62
C TRP A 238 -3.64 6.81 8.78
N LYS A 239 -3.96 8.10 8.78
CA LYS A 239 -5.04 8.67 7.97
C LYS A 239 -4.40 9.37 6.75
N PRO A 240 -4.67 8.93 5.50
CA PRO A 240 -4.08 9.55 4.32
C PRO A 240 -4.67 10.94 4.08
N ARG A 241 -3.82 11.94 3.75
CA ARG A 241 -4.31 13.30 3.43
C ARG A 241 -5.23 13.32 2.20
N LEU A 242 -4.95 12.45 1.23
CA LEU A 242 -5.69 12.36 -0.04
C LEU A 242 -6.99 11.56 0.05
N GLY A 243 -7.43 11.19 1.26
CA GLY A 243 -8.61 10.36 1.47
C GLY A 243 -8.38 8.88 1.17
N VAL A 244 -9.44 8.08 1.31
CA VAL A 244 -9.40 6.63 1.10
C VAL A 244 -10.09 6.30 -0.21
N HIS A 245 -9.33 5.75 -1.16
CA HIS A 245 -9.83 5.47 -2.50
C HIS A 245 -9.35 4.12 -3.00
N SER A 246 -10.27 3.40 -3.64
CA SER A 246 -10.05 2.06 -4.13
C SER A 246 -10.47 1.91 -5.59
N LEU A 247 -9.78 1.03 -6.30
CA LEU A 247 -10.18 0.56 -7.62
C LEU A 247 -11.40 -0.36 -7.49
N ILE A 248 -12.00 -0.71 -8.63
CA ILE A 248 -12.99 -1.78 -8.71
C ILE A 248 -12.36 -3.07 -9.25
N TRP A 249 -13.00 -4.22 -9.02
CA TRP A 249 -12.37 -5.51 -9.24
C TRP A 249 -11.90 -5.78 -10.69
N ASP A 250 -12.74 -5.53 -11.68
CA ASP A 250 -12.37 -5.73 -13.11
C ASP A 250 -11.17 -4.87 -13.51
N GLU A 251 -11.14 -3.63 -13.03
CA GLU A 251 -10.03 -2.70 -13.25
C GLU A 251 -8.73 -3.22 -12.63
N CYS A 252 -8.77 -3.71 -11.39
CA CYS A 252 -7.62 -4.34 -10.72
C CYS A 252 -7.02 -5.49 -11.53
N GLN A 253 -7.86 -6.39 -12.06
CA GLN A 253 -7.43 -7.53 -12.86
C GLN A 253 -6.77 -7.08 -14.18
N LYS A 254 -7.34 -6.07 -14.83
CA LYS A 254 -6.78 -5.50 -16.06
C LYS A 254 -5.46 -4.77 -15.81
N ILE A 255 -5.36 -3.98 -14.74
CA ILE A 255 -4.09 -3.32 -14.36
C ILE A 255 -3.00 -4.36 -14.10
N ALA A 256 -3.31 -5.45 -13.40
CA ALA A 256 -2.32 -6.49 -13.11
C ALA A 256 -1.67 -7.09 -14.38
N GLY A 257 -2.37 -7.08 -15.52
CA GLY A 257 -1.81 -7.46 -16.83
C GLY A 257 -1.16 -6.32 -17.61
N LYS A 258 -1.66 -5.08 -17.47
CA LYS A 258 -1.19 -3.90 -18.22
C LYS A 258 0.03 -3.21 -17.59
N ASP A 259 0.06 -3.11 -16.27
CA ASP A 259 1.17 -2.57 -15.47
C ASP A 259 1.19 -3.26 -14.09
N PRO A 260 1.86 -4.43 -13.95
CA PRO A 260 1.95 -5.12 -12.66
C PRO A 260 2.72 -4.31 -11.60
N ASP A 261 3.41 -3.23 -11.99
CA ASP A 261 4.14 -2.31 -11.12
C ASP A 261 3.36 -1.03 -10.79
N TYR A 262 2.04 -1.01 -11.01
CA TYR A 262 1.21 0.20 -10.91
C TYR A 262 1.36 0.99 -9.60
N ASN A 263 1.20 0.37 -8.42
CA ASN A 263 1.31 1.12 -7.16
C ASN A 263 2.76 1.49 -6.81
N ARG A 264 3.74 0.66 -7.21
CA ARG A 264 5.16 1.00 -7.09
C ARG A 264 5.51 2.21 -7.95
N ARG A 265 5.04 2.24 -9.20
CA ARG A 265 5.23 3.34 -10.15
C ARG A 265 4.54 4.61 -9.67
N ASP A 266 3.27 4.52 -9.25
CA ASP A 266 2.51 5.64 -8.71
C ASP A 266 3.23 6.31 -7.53
N LEU A 267 3.74 5.53 -6.57
CA LEU A 267 4.53 6.07 -5.45
C LEU A 267 5.80 6.78 -5.93
N TRP A 268 6.54 6.14 -6.84
CA TRP A 268 7.82 6.66 -7.33
C TRP A 268 7.64 7.97 -8.08
N GLU A 269 6.72 7.99 -9.06
CA GLU A 269 6.43 9.14 -9.91
C GLU A 269 5.78 10.29 -9.13
N ALA A 270 4.93 10.00 -8.13
CA ALA A 270 4.38 11.02 -7.24
C ALA A 270 5.49 11.76 -6.48
N ILE A 271 6.49 11.04 -5.97
CA ILE A 271 7.63 11.65 -5.29
C ILE A 271 8.51 12.46 -6.25
N GLU A 272 8.78 11.95 -7.46
CA GLU A 272 9.59 12.67 -8.46
C GLU A 272 8.91 13.95 -8.96
N SER A 273 7.57 13.94 -9.03
CA SER A 273 6.77 15.11 -9.43
C SER A 273 6.48 16.09 -8.29
N GLY A 274 7.00 15.84 -7.08
CA GLY A 274 6.77 16.68 -5.90
C GLY A 274 5.38 16.54 -5.26
N GLN A 275 4.57 15.58 -5.72
CA GLN A 275 3.27 15.20 -5.17
C GLN A 275 3.46 14.27 -3.97
N TYR A 276 4.11 14.77 -2.93
CA TYR A 276 4.57 13.95 -1.81
C TYR A 276 3.40 13.26 -1.09
N PRO A 277 3.47 11.92 -0.91
CA PRO A 277 2.52 11.20 -0.06
C PRO A 277 2.54 11.69 1.38
N GLU A 278 1.36 11.91 1.97
CA GLU A 278 1.19 12.40 3.34
C GLU A 278 0.15 11.61 4.12
N TRP A 279 0.48 11.29 5.38
CA TRP A 279 -0.43 10.68 6.34
C TRP A 279 -0.33 11.37 7.70
N GLU A 280 -1.46 11.48 8.37
CA GLU A 280 -1.53 11.87 9.77
C GLU A 280 -1.46 10.63 10.66
N LEU A 281 -0.53 10.60 11.61
CA LEU A 281 -0.52 9.62 12.69
C LEU A 281 -1.63 9.98 13.66
N GLY A 282 -2.46 9.02 13.97
CA GLY A 282 -3.49 9.09 14.99
C GLY A 282 -3.36 7.98 16.02
N VAL A 283 -3.88 8.23 17.22
CA VAL A 283 -3.92 7.25 18.31
C VAL A 283 -5.31 7.16 18.92
N GLN A 284 -5.77 5.95 19.19
CA GLN A 284 -6.84 5.71 20.15
C GLN A 284 -6.20 5.39 21.49
N LEU A 285 -6.58 6.11 22.55
CA LEU A 285 -6.02 5.96 23.88
C LEU A 285 -7.09 5.42 24.83
N VAL A 286 -6.78 4.34 25.53
CA VAL A 286 -7.68 3.72 26.51
C VAL A 286 -6.94 3.62 27.86
N PRO A 287 -7.48 4.23 28.93
CA PRO A 287 -6.95 4.07 30.29
C PRO A 287 -6.89 2.59 30.70
N GLU A 288 -5.94 2.22 31.56
CA GLU A 288 -5.81 0.82 31.98
C GLU A 288 -7.02 0.33 32.79
N GLU A 289 -7.68 1.22 33.54
CA GLU A 289 -8.92 0.91 34.25
C GLU A 289 -10.11 0.56 33.33
N ASP A 290 -10.02 0.91 32.04
CA ASP A 290 -11.08 0.69 31.04
C ASP A 290 -10.87 -0.58 30.20
N GLU A 291 -9.85 -1.41 30.49
CA GLU A 291 -9.51 -2.61 29.71
C GLU A 291 -10.73 -3.52 29.41
N PHE A 292 -11.63 -3.65 30.39
CA PHE A 292 -12.80 -4.54 30.33
C PHE A 292 -14.13 -3.81 30.11
N ASN A 293 -14.11 -2.55 29.71
CA ASN A 293 -15.32 -1.73 29.51
C ASN A 293 -15.92 -1.87 28.08
N PHE A 294 -15.40 -2.80 27.28
CA PHE A 294 -15.82 -3.05 25.90
C PHE A 294 -16.46 -4.44 25.75
N ASP A 295 -17.36 -4.59 24.77
CA ASP A 295 -17.98 -5.88 24.42
C ASP A 295 -17.03 -6.84 23.67
N PHE A 296 -15.76 -6.46 23.57
CA PHE A 296 -14.68 -7.20 22.94
C PHE A 296 -13.40 -6.99 23.74
N ASP A 297 -12.48 -7.93 23.64
CA ASP A 297 -11.18 -7.83 24.31
C ASP A 297 -10.23 -6.91 23.52
N LEU A 298 -9.60 -5.95 24.20
CA LEU A 298 -8.63 -5.05 23.58
C LEU A 298 -7.39 -5.80 23.05
N LEU A 299 -7.10 -6.99 23.57
CA LEU A 299 -5.97 -7.84 23.19
C LEU A 299 -6.29 -8.76 22.02
N ASP A 300 -7.52 -8.74 21.52
CA ASP A 300 -7.93 -9.52 20.35
C ASP A 300 -7.61 -8.78 19.04
N ALA A 301 -6.61 -9.25 18.31
CA ALA A 301 -6.19 -8.70 17.02
C ALA A 301 -7.27 -8.80 15.92
N THR A 302 -8.36 -9.56 16.13
CA THR A 302 -9.51 -9.62 15.22
C THR A 302 -10.55 -8.54 15.50
N LYS A 303 -10.29 -7.65 16.48
CA LYS A 303 -11.23 -6.60 16.92
C LYS A 303 -10.70 -5.19 16.71
N ILE A 304 -11.56 -4.32 16.19
CA ILE A 304 -11.35 -2.86 16.21
C ILE A 304 -11.91 -2.27 17.50
N ILE A 305 -11.40 -1.08 17.85
CA ILE A 305 -12.12 -0.14 18.71
C ILE A 305 -12.87 0.81 17.76
N PRO A 306 -14.21 0.80 17.72
CA PRO A 306 -14.96 1.73 16.86
C PRO A 306 -14.59 3.19 17.17
N GLU A 307 -14.43 4.02 16.15
CA GLU A 307 -14.01 5.42 16.31
C GLU A 307 -15.07 6.24 17.08
N GLU A 308 -16.32 5.78 17.08
CA GLU A 308 -17.43 6.37 17.84
C GLU A 308 -17.35 6.09 19.35
N GLN A 309 -16.61 5.05 19.76
CA GLN A 309 -16.39 4.74 21.18
C GLN A 309 -15.11 5.41 21.70
N VAL A 310 -14.02 5.32 20.93
CA VAL A 310 -12.75 5.99 21.23
C VAL A 310 -12.29 6.71 19.97
N PRO A 311 -12.36 8.05 19.94
CA PRO A 311 -11.97 8.81 18.74
C PRO A 311 -10.47 8.69 18.48
N VAL A 312 -10.11 8.70 17.20
CA VAL A 312 -8.71 8.78 16.78
C VAL A 312 -8.21 10.21 17.01
N ARG A 313 -7.25 10.37 17.93
CA ARG A 313 -6.59 11.65 18.20
C ARG A 313 -5.43 11.85 17.22
N PRO A 314 -5.40 12.92 16.42
CA PRO A 314 -4.25 13.23 15.57
C PRO A 314 -3.05 13.69 16.41
N VAL A 315 -1.84 13.21 16.08
CA VAL A 315 -0.63 13.48 16.88
C VAL A 315 0.57 13.95 16.07
N GLY A 316 0.58 13.76 14.75
CA GLY A 316 1.66 14.26 13.91
C GLY A 316 1.46 13.86 12.45
N LYS A 317 2.35 14.34 11.58
CA LYS A 317 2.30 14.06 10.14
C LYS A 317 3.55 13.34 9.66
N MET A 318 3.39 12.47 8.68
CA MET A 318 4.46 11.85 7.92
C MET A 318 4.38 12.30 6.47
N VAL A 319 5.52 12.70 5.90
CA VAL A 319 5.65 13.08 4.48
C VAL A 319 6.75 12.24 3.85
N LEU A 320 6.44 11.53 2.76
CA LEU A 320 7.43 10.78 1.97
C LEU A 320 7.90 11.63 0.80
N ASN A 321 9.18 11.96 0.77
CA ASN A 321 9.71 12.98 -0.15
C ASN A 321 10.95 12.56 -0.93
N ARG A 322 11.35 11.28 -0.84
CA ARG A 322 12.50 10.78 -1.60
C ARG A 322 12.43 9.29 -1.87
N ASN A 323 12.66 8.92 -3.14
CA ASN A 323 12.85 7.54 -3.57
C ASN A 323 14.22 7.00 -3.14
N PRO A 324 14.37 5.67 -2.95
CA PRO A 324 15.67 5.04 -2.74
C PRO A 324 16.57 5.17 -3.97
N ASP A 325 17.88 5.21 -3.77
CA ASP A 325 18.85 5.23 -4.88
C ASP A 325 19.01 3.83 -5.49
N ASN A 326 18.88 2.78 -4.68
CA ASN A 326 18.93 1.38 -5.10
C ASN A 326 17.88 0.53 -4.38
N PHE A 327 16.94 -0.03 -5.15
CA PHE A 327 15.86 -0.86 -4.61
C PHE A 327 16.35 -2.04 -3.78
N PHE A 328 17.40 -2.74 -4.21
CA PHE A 328 17.88 -3.92 -3.50
C PHE A 328 18.55 -3.57 -2.16
N ALA A 329 19.49 -2.61 -2.18
CA ALA A 329 20.23 -2.19 -1.00
C ALA A 329 19.36 -1.56 0.10
N GLU A 330 18.24 -0.95 -0.30
CA GLU A 330 17.40 -0.17 0.60
C GLU A 330 16.05 -0.86 0.82
N THR A 331 15.24 -1.07 -0.21
CA THR A 331 13.89 -1.62 -0.09
C THR A 331 13.87 -3.15 0.11
N GLU A 332 14.72 -3.91 -0.56
CA GLU A 332 14.76 -5.36 -0.38
C GLU A 332 15.42 -5.71 0.96
N GLN A 333 16.53 -5.05 1.31
CA GLN A 333 17.31 -5.34 2.50
C GLN A 333 16.83 -4.69 3.81
N VAL A 334 15.87 -3.76 3.78
CA VAL A 334 15.30 -3.24 5.02
C VAL A 334 14.66 -4.36 5.86
N ALA A 335 14.89 -4.34 7.17
CA ALA A 335 14.28 -5.22 8.15
C ALA A 335 13.44 -4.39 9.12
N PHE A 336 12.15 -4.68 9.18
CA PHE A 336 11.24 -4.13 10.18
C PHE A 336 10.96 -5.20 11.23
N HIS A 337 10.66 -4.80 12.46
CA HIS A 337 10.35 -5.73 13.54
C HIS A 337 9.46 -5.08 14.60
N THR A 338 8.32 -5.70 14.93
CA THR A 338 7.42 -5.20 15.99
C THR A 338 8.07 -5.00 17.35
N ALA A 339 9.16 -5.71 17.67
CA ALA A 339 9.87 -5.55 18.94
C ALA A 339 11.01 -4.51 18.90
N ASN A 340 11.23 -3.85 17.76
CA ASN A 340 12.04 -2.63 17.72
C ASN A 340 11.20 -1.48 18.29
N VAL A 341 11.21 -1.39 19.62
CA VAL A 341 10.55 -0.33 20.40
C VAL A 341 11.58 0.60 21.02
N VAL A 342 11.12 1.78 21.44
CA VAL A 342 11.91 2.82 22.11
C VAL A 342 11.32 3.09 23.50
N PRO A 343 12.07 3.71 24.43
CA PRO A 343 11.53 4.10 25.73
C PRO A 343 10.21 4.85 25.57
N GLY A 344 9.19 4.40 26.30
CA GLY A 344 7.85 4.97 26.27
C GLY A 344 6.83 4.24 25.41
N ILE A 345 7.21 3.15 24.72
CA ILE A 345 6.30 2.23 24.03
C ILE A 345 6.60 0.81 24.49
N ASP A 346 5.60 0.07 24.93
CA ASP A 346 5.72 -1.33 25.37
C ASP A 346 4.59 -2.20 24.78
N PHE A 347 4.65 -3.50 25.05
CA PHE A 347 3.73 -4.48 24.50
C PHE A 347 2.53 -4.75 25.39
N THR A 348 1.55 -5.44 24.82
CA THR A 348 0.43 -6.06 25.55
C THR A 348 0.48 -7.58 25.43
N ASN A 349 -0.47 -8.26 26.07
CA ASN A 349 -0.60 -9.72 26.00
C ASN A 349 -1.42 -10.19 24.79
N ASP A 350 -1.59 -9.35 23.75
CA ASP A 350 -2.12 -9.78 22.46
C ASP A 350 -1.30 -11.00 21.96
N PRO A 351 -1.91 -12.20 21.86
CA PRO A 351 -1.17 -13.42 21.60
C PRO A 351 -0.62 -13.50 20.17
N LEU A 352 -1.17 -12.73 19.22
CA LEU A 352 -0.59 -12.59 17.89
C LEU A 352 0.66 -11.70 17.93
N LEU A 353 0.60 -10.56 18.62
CA LEU A 353 1.75 -9.65 18.78
C LEU A 353 2.94 -10.36 19.44
N GLN A 354 2.70 -11.18 20.46
CA GLN A 354 3.74 -11.91 21.19
C GLN A 354 4.58 -12.83 20.27
N PHE A 355 3.96 -13.57 19.36
CA PHE A 355 4.69 -14.39 18.39
C PHE A 355 5.37 -13.58 17.29
N ARG A 356 4.77 -12.44 16.88
CA ARG A 356 5.43 -11.49 15.97
C ARG A 356 6.72 -10.94 16.59
N ASN A 357 6.75 -10.68 17.89
CA ASN A 357 7.95 -10.26 18.60
C ASN A 357 9.09 -11.29 18.56
N PHE A 358 8.82 -12.56 18.25
CA PHE A 358 9.85 -13.56 17.97
C PHE A 358 10.22 -13.61 16.47
N SER A 359 9.22 -13.79 15.61
CA SER A 359 9.40 -14.20 14.21
C SER A 359 10.23 -13.23 13.37
N TYR A 360 10.03 -11.92 13.57
CA TYR A 360 10.70 -10.91 12.74
C TYR A 360 12.20 -10.83 13.00
N LEU A 361 12.69 -11.21 14.17
CA LEU A 361 14.12 -11.29 14.44
C LEU A 361 14.72 -12.54 13.78
N ASP A 362 14.05 -13.69 13.95
CA ASP A 362 14.48 -14.99 13.44
C ASP A 362 14.57 -15.03 11.91
N THR A 363 13.52 -14.58 11.21
CA THR A 363 13.44 -14.70 9.75
C THR A 363 14.56 -13.95 9.01
N GLN A 364 15.17 -12.93 9.64
CA GLN A 364 16.27 -12.17 9.02
C GLN A 364 17.57 -12.96 8.93
N LEU A 365 17.76 -13.96 9.78
CA LEU A 365 19.01 -14.71 9.83
C LEU A 365 19.33 -15.39 8.49
N ILE A 366 18.31 -15.94 7.83
CA ILE A 366 18.46 -16.54 6.50
C ILE A 366 18.25 -15.48 5.41
N ARG A 367 17.24 -14.63 5.56
CA ARG A 367 16.89 -13.63 4.53
C ARG A 367 18.03 -12.66 4.24
N LEU A 368 18.72 -12.20 5.29
CA LEU A 368 19.79 -11.19 5.23
C LEU A 368 21.17 -11.76 5.59
N GLY A 369 21.31 -13.09 5.59
CA GLY A 369 22.60 -13.75 5.66
C GLY A 369 23.32 -13.68 7.01
N GLY A 370 22.62 -13.46 8.13
CA GLY A 370 23.19 -13.60 9.48
C GLY A 370 22.68 -12.58 10.50
N PRO A 371 23.26 -12.56 11.71
CA PRO A 371 22.80 -11.72 12.82
C PRO A 371 23.19 -10.23 12.66
N ASN A 372 24.09 -9.88 11.72
CA ASN A 372 24.58 -8.52 11.53
C ASN A 372 23.74 -7.68 10.56
N PHE A 373 22.50 -8.09 10.25
CA PHE A 373 21.62 -7.35 9.33
C PHE A 373 21.34 -5.90 9.77
N ALA A 374 21.49 -5.57 11.06
CA ALA A 374 21.39 -4.22 11.59
C ALA A 374 22.55 -3.30 11.16
N GLN A 375 23.67 -3.86 10.69
CA GLN A 375 24.81 -3.12 10.14
C GLN A 375 24.59 -2.72 8.68
N LEU A 376 23.62 -3.34 7.98
CA LEU A 376 23.28 -2.95 6.61
C LEU A 376 22.85 -1.48 6.59
N PRO A 377 23.31 -0.66 5.61
CA PRO A 377 23.16 0.79 5.66
C PRO A 377 21.74 1.27 5.95
N ILE A 378 20.71 0.70 5.30
CA ILE A 378 19.31 1.07 5.55
C ILE A 378 18.85 0.75 6.98
N ASN A 379 19.33 -0.32 7.61
CA ASN A 379 18.87 -0.78 8.92
C ASN A 379 19.58 -0.09 10.10
N ARG A 380 20.76 0.51 9.86
CA ARG A 380 21.53 1.19 10.92
C ARG A 380 20.69 2.28 11.58
N PRO A 381 20.63 2.33 12.92
CA PRO A 381 20.03 3.46 13.62
C PRO A 381 20.89 4.72 13.43
N VAL A 382 20.24 5.88 13.55
CA VAL A 382 20.96 7.17 13.66
C VAL A 382 21.47 7.40 15.09
N ALA A 383 20.83 6.77 16.07
CA ALA A 383 21.31 6.69 17.44
C ALA A 383 22.61 5.87 17.54
N GLU A 384 23.40 6.17 18.55
CA GLU A 384 24.68 5.52 18.76
C GLU A 384 24.54 4.06 19.22
N VAL A 385 25.30 3.16 18.61
CA VAL A 385 25.30 1.73 18.93
C VAL A 385 26.61 1.33 19.58
N ARG A 386 26.56 0.93 20.85
CA ARG A 386 27.67 0.30 21.56
C ARG A 386 27.17 -0.93 22.31
N THR A 387 27.61 -2.11 21.89
CA THR A 387 27.20 -3.39 22.48
C THR A 387 28.41 -4.27 22.77
N ASN A 388 28.18 -5.39 23.46
CA ASN A 388 29.16 -6.46 23.66
C ASN A 388 28.92 -7.64 22.70
N GLN A 389 28.17 -7.45 21.60
CA GLN A 389 27.96 -8.48 20.58
C GLN A 389 29.12 -8.48 19.57
N HIS A 390 29.54 -9.66 19.10
CA HIS A 390 30.70 -9.84 18.23
C HIS A 390 30.46 -10.89 17.14
N ASP A 391 31.34 -10.87 16.13
CA ASP A 391 31.46 -11.87 15.07
C ASP A 391 30.17 -12.03 14.22
N GLY A 392 29.91 -13.23 13.69
CA GLY A 392 28.78 -13.51 12.81
C GLY A 392 29.03 -13.14 11.33
N TYR A 393 28.23 -13.73 10.43
CA TYR A 393 28.27 -13.40 9.00
C TYR A 393 27.96 -11.91 8.77
N GLY A 394 28.63 -11.30 7.77
CA GLY A 394 28.42 -9.89 7.43
C GLY A 394 28.92 -8.90 8.48
N GLN A 395 29.88 -9.28 9.33
CA GLN A 395 30.51 -8.35 10.27
C GLN A 395 31.36 -7.32 9.51
N HIS A 396 30.83 -6.10 9.36
CA HIS A 396 31.53 -4.99 8.70
C HIS A 396 32.19 -4.04 9.69
N ALA A 397 31.55 -3.79 10.82
CA ALA A 397 32.12 -2.98 11.89
C ALA A 397 33.34 -3.69 12.52
N ILE A 398 34.33 -2.90 12.94
CA ILE A 398 35.50 -3.40 13.69
C ILE A 398 35.40 -2.84 15.12
N PRO A 399 34.78 -3.56 16.07
CA PRO A 399 34.75 -3.15 17.47
C PRO A 399 36.18 -3.06 18.02
N GLN A 400 36.54 -1.92 18.60
CA GLN A 400 37.85 -1.69 19.19
C GLN A 400 37.79 -1.89 20.72
N GLY A 401 38.78 -2.58 21.28
CA GLY A 401 38.87 -2.83 22.72
C GLY A 401 39.36 -4.25 23.03
N ARG A 402 39.57 -4.53 24.32
CA ARG A 402 40.03 -5.85 24.81
C ARG A 402 38.92 -6.69 25.45
N SER A 403 37.71 -6.15 25.58
CA SER A 403 36.57 -6.79 26.26
C SER A 403 35.35 -6.91 25.37
N SER A 404 34.55 -7.93 25.65
CA SER A 404 33.30 -8.30 24.96
C SER A 404 32.21 -8.74 25.95
N TYR A 405 32.24 -8.23 27.18
CA TYR A 405 31.32 -8.60 28.25
C TYR A 405 31.15 -7.46 29.27
N TYR A 406 30.04 -7.47 29.99
CA TYR A 406 29.77 -6.58 31.12
C TYR A 406 29.58 -7.39 32.42
N LYS A 407 30.14 -7.00 33.57
CA LYS A 407 31.04 -5.86 33.80
C LYS A 407 32.50 -6.27 33.66
N ASN A 408 33.32 -5.44 33.03
CA ASN A 408 34.75 -5.67 32.81
C ASN A 408 35.61 -4.54 33.44
N SER A 409 36.84 -4.83 33.83
CA SER A 409 37.82 -3.80 34.29
C SER A 409 38.79 -3.38 33.19
N ILE A 410 39.07 -4.27 32.24
CA ILE A 410 40.04 -4.07 31.16
C ILE A 410 39.58 -3.05 30.10
N GLY A 411 38.27 -2.83 29.97
CA GLY A 411 37.64 -1.79 29.15
C GLY A 411 37.03 -0.67 29.99
N GLY A 412 37.44 -0.53 31.26
CA GLY A 412 36.96 0.54 32.14
C GLY A 412 35.48 0.45 32.55
N GLY A 413 34.84 -0.71 32.33
CA GLY A 413 33.40 -0.89 32.56
C GLY A 413 32.51 -0.51 31.37
N CYS A 414 33.10 -0.22 30.21
CA CYS A 414 32.38 0.11 28.98
C CYS A 414 32.16 -1.10 28.04
N PRO A 415 31.13 -1.08 27.17
CA PRO A 415 29.99 -0.15 27.19
C PRO A 415 29.24 -0.22 28.53
N ALA A 416 28.96 0.95 29.12
CA ALA A 416 28.37 1.06 30.45
C ALA A 416 26.85 1.04 30.37
N LEU A 417 26.19 0.65 31.47
CA LEU A 417 24.75 0.83 31.60
C LEU A 417 24.42 2.33 31.71
N ALA A 418 23.35 2.76 31.05
CA ALA A 418 22.80 4.10 31.19
C ALA A 418 21.84 4.19 32.40
N ASP A 419 21.66 5.39 32.95
CA ASP A 419 20.77 5.71 34.07
C ASP A 419 19.58 6.61 33.66
N GLU A 420 19.70 7.31 32.54
CA GLU A 420 18.66 8.13 31.90
C GLU A 420 18.35 7.69 30.46
N ASN A 421 17.18 8.08 29.93
CA ASN A 421 16.72 7.72 28.58
C ASN A 421 16.74 6.20 28.30
N VAL A 422 16.57 5.38 29.34
CA VAL A 422 16.61 3.92 29.26
C VAL A 422 15.24 3.33 28.97
N PHE A 423 15.23 2.23 28.22
CA PHE A 423 14.01 1.41 28.10
C PHE A 423 13.75 0.71 29.43
N ARG A 424 12.53 0.84 29.95
CA ARG A 424 12.05 0.11 31.12
C ARG A 424 10.75 -0.57 30.74
N HIS A 425 10.69 -1.87 30.94
CA HIS A 425 9.43 -2.60 30.78
C HIS A 425 8.40 -2.07 31.77
N TYR A 426 7.17 -1.90 31.30
CA TYR A 426 6.01 -1.71 32.14
C TYR A 426 5.88 -2.92 33.07
N THR A 427 5.74 -2.66 34.37
CA THR A 427 5.69 -3.71 35.40
C THR A 427 4.28 -4.27 35.53
N GLN A 428 3.84 -5.02 34.52
CA GLN A 428 2.51 -5.65 34.52
C GLN A 428 2.40 -6.72 35.61
N ARG A 429 1.27 -6.74 36.32
CA ARG A 429 0.91 -7.87 37.17
C ARG A 429 0.45 -9.05 36.31
N VAL A 430 1.06 -10.21 36.49
CA VAL A 430 0.66 -11.46 35.83
C VAL A 430 0.22 -12.47 36.89
N ASP A 431 -0.98 -13.01 36.75
CA ASP A 431 -1.57 -14.03 37.63
C ASP A 431 -2.31 -15.05 36.75
N GLY A 432 -2.17 -16.35 37.03
CA GLY A 432 -2.86 -17.39 36.27
C GLY A 432 -2.16 -18.75 36.28
N GLN A 433 -2.83 -19.74 35.69
CA GLN A 433 -2.27 -21.08 35.46
C GLN A 433 -1.66 -21.17 34.07
N THR A 434 -0.50 -21.81 33.94
CA THR A 434 0.12 -22.08 32.63
C THR A 434 -0.72 -23.10 31.84
N MET A 435 -1.31 -22.70 30.72
CA MET A 435 -2.14 -23.55 29.87
C MET A 435 -2.10 -23.11 28.41
N ARG A 436 -2.61 -23.98 27.51
CA ARG A 436 -2.89 -23.64 26.11
C ARG A 436 -4.40 -23.56 25.93
N LYS A 437 -4.96 -22.36 26.07
CA LYS A 437 -6.40 -22.12 25.96
C LYS A 437 -6.64 -20.69 25.45
N ARG A 438 -7.56 -20.53 24.49
CA ARG A 438 -8.04 -19.21 24.05
C ARG A 438 -8.95 -18.61 25.13
N ALA A 439 -8.89 -17.30 25.31
CA ALA A 439 -9.78 -16.61 26.24
C ALA A 439 -11.24 -16.67 25.74
N GLU A 440 -12.20 -16.83 26.65
CA GLU A 440 -13.63 -16.87 26.29
C GLU A 440 -14.09 -15.55 25.65
N ALA A 441 -13.53 -14.42 26.08
CA ALA A 441 -13.79 -13.10 25.49
C ALA A 441 -13.42 -12.99 23.99
N PHE A 442 -12.60 -13.91 23.49
CA PHE A 442 -12.20 -13.97 22.08
C PHE A 442 -13.20 -14.79 21.22
N GLU A 443 -14.14 -15.51 21.81
CA GLU A 443 -15.11 -16.39 21.09
C GLU A 443 -16.25 -15.62 20.40
N ASN A 444 -16.16 -14.28 20.34
CA ASN A 444 -17.06 -13.43 19.57
C ASN A 444 -16.51 -13.22 18.15
N HIS A 445 -17.00 -13.99 17.18
CA HIS A 445 -16.46 -13.99 15.81
C HIS A 445 -17.32 -13.22 14.78
N TYR A 446 -18.60 -12.99 15.08
CA TYR A 446 -19.58 -12.52 14.08
C TYR A 446 -19.97 -11.05 14.24
N SER A 447 -19.96 -10.52 15.47
CA SER A 447 -20.49 -9.17 15.76
C SER A 447 -19.78 -8.06 14.98
N GLN A 448 -18.45 -8.03 14.95
CA GLN A 448 -17.72 -6.99 14.23
C GLN A 448 -17.70 -7.22 12.71
N ALA A 449 -17.77 -8.47 12.24
CA ALA A 449 -18.00 -8.75 10.81
C ALA A 449 -19.37 -8.17 10.37
N ARG A 450 -20.39 -8.32 11.21
CA ARG A 450 -21.73 -7.77 11.00
C ARG A 450 -21.74 -6.24 11.09
N MET A 451 -21.03 -5.66 12.06
CA MET A 451 -20.84 -4.21 12.17
C MET A 451 -20.25 -3.64 10.89
N PHE A 452 -19.17 -4.25 10.38
CA PHE A 452 -18.57 -3.84 9.11
C PHE A 452 -19.60 -3.87 7.98
N TRP A 453 -20.29 -5.01 7.77
CA TRP A 453 -21.34 -5.14 6.75
C TRP A 453 -22.42 -4.06 6.87
N LYS A 454 -22.96 -3.84 8.07
CA LYS A 454 -24.02 -2.85 8.32
C LYS A 454 -23.55 -1.40 8.21
N SER A 455 -22.25 -1.16 8.12
CA SER A 455 -21.66 0.16 7.93
C SER A 455 -21.42 0.51 6.46
N MET A 456 -21.56 -0.46 5.55
CA MET A 456 -21.32 -0.26 4.12
C MET A 456 -22.47 0.51 3.47
N THR A 457 -22.13 1.39 2.52
CA THR A 457 -23.11 1.92 1.58
C THR A 457 -23.64 0.80 0.66
N ALA A 458 -24.75 1.05 -0.05
CA ALA A 458 -25.34 0.06 -0.95
C ALA A 458 -24.35 -0.43 -2.04
N VAL A 459 -23.52 0.47 -2.59
CA VAL A 459 -22.51 0.12 -3.61
C VAL A 459 -21.38 -0.72 -3.01
N GLU A 460 -20.89 -0.38 -1.82
CA GLU A 460 -19.86 -1.17 -1.14
C GLU A 460 -20.39 -2.57 -0.77
N ALA A 461 -21.64 -2.66 -0.32
CA ALA A 461 -22.32 -3.91 -0.04
C ALA A 461 -22.45 -4.80 -1.29
N GLU A 462 -22.82 -4.22 -2.43
CA GLU A 462 -22.87 -4.92 -3.73
C GLU A 462 -21.49 -5.44 -4.14
N HIS A 463 -20.43 -4.63 -3.99
CA HIS A 463 -19.07 -5.04 -4.31
C HIS A 463 -18.58 -6.20 -3.41
N ILE A 464 -18.92 -6.19 -2.12
CA ILE A 464 -18.60 -7.29 -1.19
C ILE A 464 -19.29 -8.59 -1.64
N VAL A 465 -20.59 -8.54 -1.96
CA VAL A 465 -21.34 -9.70 -2.47
C VAL A 465 -20.71 -10.23 -3.76
N ALA A 466 -20.37 -9.34 -4.69
CA ALA A 466 -19.73 -9.69 -5.95
C ALA A 466 -18.33 -10.31 -5.73
N ALA A 467 -17.57 -9.80 -4.76
CA ALA A 467 -16.25 -10.34 -4.41
C ALA A 467 -16.34 -11.76 -3.85
N PHE A 468 -17.23 -12.02 -2.89
CA PHE A 468 -17.48 -13.37 -2.38
C PHE A 468 -17.91 -14.31 -3.50
N ALA A 469 -18.84 -13.88 -4.36
CA ALA A 469 -19.28 -14.68 -5.50
C ALA A 469 -18.15 -15.00 -6.48
N PHE A 470 -17.27 -14.04 -6.77
CA PHE A 470 -16.11 -14.24 -7.63
C PHE A 470 -15.12 -15.23 -7.03
N GLU A 471 -14.75 -15.04 -5.76
CA GLU A 471 -13.76 -15.84 -5.06
C GLU A 471 -14.24 -17.27 -4.85
N LEU A 472 -15.44 -17.45 -4.27
CA LEU A 472 -16.05 -18.77 -4.06
C LEU A 472 -16.46 -19.44 -5.37
N GLY A 473 -16.69 -18.68 -6.43
CA GLY A 473 -16.92 -19.20 -7.77
C GLY A 473 -15.70 -19.90 -8.38
N LYS A 474 -14.50 -19.64 -7.85
CA LYS A 474 -13.24 -20.30 -8.25
C LYS A 474 -12.85 -21.49 -7.37
N VAL A 475 -13.43 -21.61 -6.17
CA VAL A 475 -13.25 -22.78 -5.29
C VAL A 475 -13.84 -24.02 -5.96
N GLU A 476 -13.09 -25.08 -6.17
CA GLU A 476 -13.56 -26.27 -6.89
C GLU A 476 -14.58 -27.09 -6.09
N MET A 477 -14.37 -27.22 -4.77
CA MET A 477 -15.19 -28.05 -3.89
C MET A 477 -16.50 -27.35 -3.44
N PRO A 478 -17.68 -27.81 -3.89
CA PRO A 478 -18.96 -27.16 -3.57
C PRO A 478 -19.31 -27.12 -2.08
N GLU A 479 -18.81 -28.08 -1.30
CA GLU A 479 -19.02 -28.18 0.14
C GLU A 479 -18.37 -27.00 0.88
N ILE A 480 -17.18 -26.58 0.44
CA ILE A 480 -16.49 -25.40 0.99
C ILE A 480 -17.34 -24.15 0.73
N ARG A 481 -17.84 -23.97 -0.50
CA ARG A 481 -18.70 -22.82 -0.85
C ARG A 481 -19.93 -22.76 0.06
N SER A 482 -20.57 -23.91 0.27
CA SER A 482 -21.75 -24.04 1.14
C SER A 482 -21.43 -23.74 2.60
N ALA A 483 -20.29 -24.22 3.10
CA ALA A 483 -19.84 -23.97 4.46
C ALA A 483 -19.52 -22.49 4.71
N VAL A 484 -18.89 -21.81 3.75
CA VAL A 484 -18.65 -20.36 3.85
C VAL A 484 -19.97 -19.58 3.86
N VAL A 485 -20.92 -19.90 2.99
CA VAL A 485 -22.25 -19.27 3.00
C VAL A 485 -22.96 -19.48 4.34
N ALA A 486 -22.83 -20.66 4.96
CA ALA A 486 -23.37 -20.90 6.29
C ALA A 486 -22.70 -20.03 7.38
N GLN A 487 -21.40 -19.77 7.27
CA GLN A 487 -20.72 -18.80 8.16
C GLN A 487 -21.23 -17.37 7.91
N LEU A 488 -21.46 -16.98 6.67
CA LEU A 488 -22.02 -15.66 6.34
C LEU A 488 -23.44 -15.49 6.90
N ALA A 489 -24.25 -16.55 6.97
CA ALA A 489 -25.59 -16.48 7.55
C ALA A 489 -25.57 -16.07 9.04
N ARG A 490 -24.51 -16.45 9.76
CA ARG A 490 -24.26 -16.03 11.15
C ARG A 490 -23.74 -14.60 11.28
N VAL A 491 -23.27 -14.00 10.17
CA VAL A 491 -22.93 -12.57 10.09
C VAL A 491 -24.18 -11.77 9.73
N ASP A 492 -24.81 -12.09 8.60
CA ASP A 492 -26.04 -11.46 8.11
C ASP A 492 -26.75 -12.33 7.06
N GLY A 493 -28.04 -12.58 7.28
CA GLY A 493 -28.85 -13.43 6.38
C GLY A 493 -29.02 -12.85 4.97
N GLU A 494 -29.06 -11.51 4.82
CA GLU A 494 -29.20 -10.87 3.51
C GLU A 494 -27.92 -11.03 2.68
N LEU A 495 -26.75 -10.76 3.28
CA LEU A 495 -25.45 -11.02 2.66
C LEU A 495 -25.36 -12.47 2.19
N ALA A 496 -25.65 -13.42 3.08
CA ALA A 496 -25.54 -14.84 2.79
C ALA A 496 -26.48 -15.29 1.65
N ALA A 497 -27.73 -14.79 1.64
CA ALA A 497 -28.69 -15.09 0.60
C ALA A 497 -28.26 -14.52 -0.77
N GLN A 498 -27.72 -13.30 -0.81
CA GLN A 498 -27.26 -12.69 -2.05
C GLN A 498 -26.04 -13.43 -2.63
N VAL A 499 -25.08 -13.82 -1.78
CA VAL A 499 -23.91 -14.63 -2.20
C VAL A 499 -24.35 -16.02 -2.67
N ALA A 500 -25.24 -16.69 -1.93
CA ALA A 500 -25.79 -17.99 -2.32
C ALA A 500 -26.46 -17.95 -3.69
N ALA A 501 -27.29 -16.93 -3.95
CA ALA A 501 -27.97 -16.74 -5.22
C ALA A 501 -26.99 -16.57 -6.39
N LYS A 502 -25.90 -15.81 -6.21
CA LYS A 502 -24.85 -15.63 -7.22
C LYS A 502 -24.07 -16.92 -7.50
N LEU A 503 -23.93 -17.80 -6.51
CA LEU A 503 -23.26 -19.10 -6.62
C LEU A 503 -24.19 -20.23 -7.09
N GLY A 504 -25.49 -19.98 -7.23
CA GLY A 504 -26.49 -21.01 -7.54
C GLY A 504 -26.74 -21.99 -6.39
N LEU A 505 -26.45 -21.60 -5.15
CA LEU A 505 -26.67 -22.38 -3.94
C LEU A 505 -28.06 -22.09 -3.34
N PRO A 506 -28.66 -23.04 -2.58
CA PRO A 506 -29.88 -22.75 -1.84
C PRO A 506 -29.63 -21.65 -0.81
N ALA A 507 -30.66 -20.83 -0.55
CA ALA A 507 -30.60 -19.85 0.52
C ALA A 507 -30.36 -20.56 1.87
N PRO A 508 -29.42 -20.07 2.70
CA PRO A 508 -29.19 -20.65 4.02
C PRO A 508 -30.42 -20.46 4.93
N PRO A 509 -30.60 -21.31 5.95
CA PRO A 509 -31.64 -21.10 6.95
C PRO A 509 -31.44 -19.75 7.67
N GLU A 510 -32.53 -19.19 8.17
CA GLU A 510 -32.46 -17.98 8.99
C GLU A 510 -31.76 -18.28 10.31
N GLU A 511 -30.70 -17.52 10.61
CA GLU A 511 -29.92 -17.61 11.84
C GLU A 511 -30.21 -16.42 12.74
N GLN A 512 -30.27 -16.64 14.05
CA GLN A 512 -30.35 -15.55 15.00
C GLN A 512 -28.98 -14.87 15.11
N VAL A 513 -28.93 -13.58 14.77
CA VAL A 513 -27.71 -12.77 14.78
C VAL A 513 -27.84 -11.61 15.75
N ASP A 514 -26.73 -11.21 16.36
CA ASP A 514 -26.71 -10.13 17.32
C ASP A 514 -27.10 -8.78 16.70
N THR A 515 -27.72 -7.93 17.51
CA THR A 515 -27.91 -6.53 17.13
C THR A 515 -26.60 -5.79 17.31
N VAL A 516 -26.15 -5.09 16.27
CA VAL A 516 -24.89 -4.34 16.28
C VAL A 516 -25.14 -2.90 15.85
N THR A 517 -24.37 -1.98 16.42
CA THR A 517 -24.34 -0.58 16.01
C THR A 517 -23.37 -0.44 14.83
N ALA A 518 -23.81 0.17 13.73
CA ALA A 518 -22.93 0.47 12.61
C ALA A 518 -21.89 1.55 12.99
N SER A 519 -20.71 1.49 12.37
CA SER A 519 -19.62 2.46 12.51
C SER A 519 -19.36 3.09 11.14
N PRO A 520 -19.93 4.27 10.85
CA PRO A 520 -19.77 4.95 9.56
C PRO A 520 -18.31 5.17 9.14
N ALA A 521 -17.38 5.29 10.10
CA ALA A 521 -15.94 5.40 9.84
C ALA A 521 -15.33 4.21 9.05
N LEU A 522 -16.03 3.07 9.00
CA LEU A 522 -15.60 1.89 8.25
C LEU A 522 -15.82 2.02 6.74
N SER A 523 -16.84 2.76 6.30
CA SER A 523 -17.09 3.01 4.88
C SER A 523 -16.04 3.98 4.33
N GLN A 524 -15.55 3.71 3.11
CA GLN A 524 -14.67 4.66 2.41
C GLN A 524 -15.45 5.61 1.49
N VAL A 525 -16.69 5.25 1.12
CA VAL A 525 -17.50 6.05 0.17
C VAL A 525 -18.16 7.26 0.84
N ILE A 526 -18.42 7.20 2.14
CA ILE A 526 -19.05 8.30 2.89
C ILE A 526 -18.11 9.52 2.99
N ASP A 527 -16.79 9.31 2.97
CA ASP A 527 -15.76 10.34 3.13
C ASP A 527 -14.77 10.33 1.95
N ALA A 528 -15.29 10.54 0.74
CA ALA A 528 -14.52 10.49 -0.50
C ALA A 528 -13.61 11.72 -0.73
N GLY A 529 -13.48 12.64 0.23
CA GLY A 529 -12.71 13.88 0.05
C GLY A 529 -13.24 14.81 -1.05
N ASP A 530 -12.52 15.91 -1.28
CA ASP A 530 -12.91 16.99 -2.20
C ASP A 530 -11.76 17.45 -3.13
N THR A 531 -10.67 16.68 -3.22
CA THR A 531 -9.46 17.04 -3.97
C THR A 531 -9.23 16.15 -5.19
N ILE A 532 -8.64 16.73 -6.24
CA ILE A 532 -8.13 16.02 -7.42
C ILE A 532 -6.61 15.97 -7.49
N GLU A 533 -5.93 16.45 -6.44
CA GLU A 533 -4.48 16.46 -6.35
C GLU A 533 -3.92 15.06 -6.65
N SER A 534 -2.90 15.01 -7.51
CA SER A 534 -2.23 13.80 -8.00
C SER A 534 -3.07 12.80 -8.82
N ARG A 535 -4.34 13.12 -9.14
CA ARG A 535 -5.16 12.27 -10.02
C ARG A 535 -4.66 12.36 -11.46
N LYS A 536 -4.64 11.23 -12.17
CA LYS A 536 -4.20 11.14 -13.56
C LYS A 536 -5.37 11.27 -14.53
N VAL A 537 -5.28 12.17 -15.51
CA VAL A 537 -6.29 12.37 -16.54
C VAL A 537 -5.69 12.10 -17.91
N ALA A 538 -6.31 11.21 -18.69
CA ALA A 538 -5.94 10.99 -20.08
C ALA A 538 -6.70 11.95 -21.00
N VAL A 539 -5.98 12.68 -21.85
CA VAL A 539 -6.57 13.49 -22.92
C VAL A 539 -6.34 12.78 -24.25
N LEU A 540 -7.41 12.30 -24.89
CA LEU A 540 -7.34 11.65 -26.20
C LEU A 540 -7.35 12.70 -27.32
N ALA A 541 -6.30 12.68 -28.14
CA ALA A 541 -6.13 13.59 -29.27
C ALA A 541 -5.39 12.93 -30.45
N ALA A 542 -5.58 13.46 -31.65
CA ALA A 542 -4.85 13.12 -32.87
C ALA A 542 -4.64 14.39 -33.72
N ASP A 543 -4.02 14.27 -34.90
CA ASP A 543 -3.79 15.42 -35.77
C ASP A 543 -5.09 16.14 -36.14
N GLY A 544 -5.02 17.47 -36.11
CA GLY A 544 -6.15 18.38 -36.24
C GLY A 544 -6.92 18.63 -34.94
N VAL A 545 -6.29 18.38 -33.79
CA VAL A 545 -6.81 18.74 -32.46
C VAL A 545 -6.93 20.26 -32.28
N ASP A 546 -7.88 20.68 -31.46
CA ASP A 546 -7.98 22.01 -30.91
C ASP A 546 -6.89 22.24 -29.85
N VAL A 547 -5.75 22.79 -30.26
CA VAL A 547 -4.59 23.03 -29.38
C VAL A 547 -4.94 23.99 -28.25
N VAL A 548 -5.67 25.08 -28.54
CA VAL A 548 -5.97 26.15 -27.58
C VAL A 548 -6.86 25.63 -26.46
N GLY A 549 -7.99 24.98 -26.80
CA GLY A 549 -8.89 24.41 -25.80
C GLY A 549 -8.21 23.32 -24.97
N THR A 550 -7.36 22.50 -25.60
CA THR A 550 -6.65 21.42 -24.92
C THR A 550 -5.61 21.93 -23.92
N GLN A 551 -4.78 22.91 -24.31
CA GLN A 551 -3.81 23.53 -23.40
C GLN A 551 -4.50 24.23 -22.23
N ARG A 552 -5.60 24.95 -22.50
CA ARG A 552 -6.40 25.57 -21.43
C ARG A 552 -6.91 24.52 -20.43
N PHE A 553 -7.42 23.39 -20.90
CA PHE A 553 -7.85 22.29 -20.03
C PHE A 553 -6.68 21.75 -19.19
N ILE A 554 -5.54 21.45 -19.82
CA ILE A 554 -4.33 20.95 -19.14
C ILE A 554 -3.87 21.92 -18.04
N GLU A 555 -3.77 23.21 -18.36
CA GLU A 555 -3.32 24.24 -17.42
C GLU A 555 -4.27 24.38 -16.22
N LEU A 556 -5.57 24.44 -16.46
CA LEU A 556 -6.57 24.60 -15.38
C LEU A 556 -6.65 23.36 -14.48
N MET A 557 -6.51 22.15 -15.03
CA MET A 557 -6.44 20.92 -14.24
C MET A 557 -5.12 20.82 -13.48
N GLY A 558 -4.00 21.21 -14.10
CA GLY A 558 -2.68 21.25 -13.46
C GLY A 558 -2.61 22.23 -12.28
N GLN A 559 -3.27 23.39 -12.38
CA GLN A 559 -3.40 24.35 -11.27
C GLN A 559 -4.13 23.76 -10.04
N ARG A 560 -4.96 22.74 -10.24
CA ARG A 560 -5.66 21.99 -9.20
C ARG A 560 -4.89 20.75 -8.73
N GLY A 561 -3.66 20.55 -9.20
CA GLY A 561 -2.78 19.44 -8.83
C GLY A 561 -3.00 18.14 -9.59
N ALA A 562 -3.87 18.10 -10.61
CA ALA A 562 -4.06 16.91 -11.44
C ALA A 562 -2.90 16.73 -12.43
N MET A 563 -2.56 15.48 -12.72
CA MET A 563 -1.56 15.10 -13.72
C MET A 563 -2.28 14.77 -15.03
N VAL A 564 -2.12 15.61 -16.04
CA VAL A 564 -2.79 15.44 -17.33
C VAL A 564 -1.78 14.93 -18.35
N GLU A 565 -2.09 13.84 -19.05
CA GLU A 565 -1.27 13.28 -20.13
C GLU A 565 -2.05 13.29 -21.46
N VAL A 566 -1.46 13.85 -22.51
CA VAL A 566 -1.97 13.81 -23.88
C VAL A 566 -1.59 12.47 -24.52
N LEU A 567 -2.61 11.69 -24.89
CA LEU A 567 -2.48 10.40 -25.53
C LEU A 567 -2.90 10.46 -26.99
N ALA A 568 -2.04 9.94 -27.87
CA ALA A 568 -2.25 9.99 -29.32
C ALA A 568 -1.95 8.65 -30.03
N PRO A 569 -2.24 8.50 -31.33
CA PRO A 569 -1.85 7.29 -32.07
C PRO A 569 -0.34 7.09 -32.11
N VAL A 570 0.42 8.20 -32.13
CA VAL A 570 1.89 8.22 -32.16
C VAL A 570 2.47 8.30 -30.75
N ALA A 571 3.70 7.80 -30.57
CA ALA A 571 4.44 7.91 -29.32
C ALA A 571 5.43 9.09 -29.39
N GLY A 572 5.16 10.15 -28.62
CA GLY A 572 6.00 11.36 -28.56
C GLY A 572 5.85 12.28 -29.77
N GLY A 573 6.56 13.41 -29.74
CA GLY A 573 6.48 14.46 -30.75
C GLY A 573 5.35 15.46 -30.47
N THR A 574 4.78 16.03 -31.54
CA THR A 574 3.68 16.99 -31.49
C THR A 574 2.57 16.62 -32.46
N LEU A 575 1.33 17.01 -32.15
CA LEU A 575 0.16 16.92 -33.03
C LEU A 575 -0.06 18.27 -33.73
N GLU A 576 -0.38 18.23 -35.02
CA GLU A 576 -0.71 19.43 -35.80
C GLU A 576 -2.10 19.96 -35.38
N GLY A 577 -2.20 21.24 -35.02
CA GLY A 577 -3.48 21.86 -34.66
C GLY A 577 -4.43 22.04 -35.86
N GLY A 578 -5.72 21.80 -35.66
CA GLY A 578 -6.75 21.98 -36.70
C GLY A 578 -6.88 23.42 -37.22
N SER A 579 -6.52 24.39 -36.38
CA SER A 579 -6.51 25.83 -36.68
C SER A 579 -5.09 26.42 -36.60
N GLY A 580 -4.06 25.57 -36.69
CA GLY A 580 -2.65 25.93 -36.44
C GLY A 580 -2.20 25.68 -35.00
N GLY A 581 -0.88 25.77 -34.78
CA GLY A 581 -0.24 25.40 -33.51
C GLY A 581 0.15 23.92 -33.44
N GLU A 582 0.84 23.56 -32.35
CA GLU A 582 1.29 22.20 -32.09
C GLU A 582 0.99 21.81 -30.63
N LEU A 583 0.56 20.58 -30.40
CA LEU A 583 0.32 20.02 -29.06
C LEU A 583 1.31 18.89 -28.77
N PRO A 584 2.18 18.99 -27.74
CA PRO A 584 3.05 17.89 -27.34
C PRO A 584 2.28 16.63 -26.96
N VAL A 585 2.82 15.48 -27.35
CA VAL A 585 2.28 14.15 -27.00
C VAL A 585 3.11 13.54 -25.88
N ASP A 586 2.46 13.15 -24.79
CA ASP A 586 3.12 12.46 -23.71
C ASP A 586 3.35 10.99 -24.05
N ARG A 587 2.31 10.29 -24.54
CA ARG A 587 2.37 8.85 -24.80
C ARG A 587 1.46 8.41 -25.94
N SER A 588 1.72 7.24 -26.51
CA SER A 588 0.74 6.61 -27.41
C SER A 588 -0.37 5.96 -26.61
N PHE A 589 -1.64 6.17 -26.98
CA PHE A 589 -2.76 5.49 -26.31
C PHE A 589 -2.72 3.97 -26.47
N THR A 590 -1.99 3.43 -27.47
CA THR A 590 -1.82 1.97 -27.64
C THR A 590 -0.85 1.35 -26.63
N THR A 591 0.00 2.17 -26.00
CA THR A 591 0.91 1.77 -24.92
C THR A 591 0.33 2.00 -23.53
N MET A 592 -0.90 2.52 -23.49
CA MET A 592 -1.63 2.88 -22.28
C MET A 592 -2.99 2.18 -22.26
N ALA A 593 -3.66 2.22 -21.12
CA ALA A 593 -5.01 1.68 -20.97
C ALA A 593 -5.80 2.59 -20.05
N SER A 594 -7.13 2.65 -20.23
CA SER A 594 -7.96 3.56 -19.44
C SER A 594 -7.89 3.27 -17.95
N VAL A 595 -7.67 1.99 -17.58
CA VAL A 595 -7.47 1.52 -16.21
C VAL A 595 -6.29 2.17 -15.48
N LEU A 596 -5.34 2.77 -16.21
CA LEU A 596 -4.17 3.45 -15.63
C LEU A 596 -4.43 4.93 -15.26
N TYR A 597 -5.60 5.46 -15.62
CA TYR A 597 -5.99 6.86 -15.39
C TYR A 597 -7.24 6.93 -14.51
N ASP A 598 -7.42 8.06 -13.80
CA ASP A 598 -8.61 8.30 -12.98
C ASP A 598 -9.79 8.82 -13.81
N ALA A 599 -9.52 9.52 -14.92
CA ALA A 599 -10.55 10.02 -15.84
C ALA A 599 -10.04 10.18 -17.28
N VAL A 600 -10.98 10.36 -18.22
CA VAL A 600 -10.69 10.51 -19.65
C VAL A 600 -11.36 11.76 -20.21
N VAL A 601 -10.66 12.51 -21.04
CA VAL A 601 -11.19 13.65 -21.80
C VAL A 601 -10.92 13.45 -23.29
N VAL A 602 -11.94 13.67 -24.12
CA VAL A 602 -11.80 13.68 -25.58
C VAL A 602 -11.73 15.12 -26.06
N ALA A 603 -10.56 15.51 -26.58
CA ALA A 603 -10.32 16.87 -27.06
C ALA A 603 -11.07 17.17 -28.37
N CYS A 604 -11.48 18.42 -28.56
CA CYS A 604 -12.08 18.86 -29.81
C CYS A 604 -11.09 18.75 -31.00
N GLY A 605 -11.63 18.58 -32.21
CA GLY A 605 -10.87 18.59 -33.46
C GLY A 605 -11.51 17.68 -34.49
N PRO A 606 -12.26 18.18 -35.48
CA PRO A 606 -13.00 17.32 -36.41
C PRO A 606 -12.14 16.27 -37.13
N ARG A 607 -10.91 16.62 -37.54
CA ARG A 607 -9.95 15.66 -38.12
C ARG A 607 -9.44 14.66 -37.08
N SER A 608 -9.12 15.14 -35.87
CA SER A 608 -8.69 14.32 -34.74
C SER A 608 -9.75 13.26 -34.42
N ILE A 609 -11.02 13.66 -34.31
CA ILE A 609 -12.14 12.76 -34.02
C ILE A 609 -12.43 11.82 -35.19
N ALA A 610 -12.29 12.25 -36.44
CA ALA A 610 -12.39 11.33 -37.57
C ALA A 610 -11.34 10.20 -37.49
N THR A 611 -10.12 10.50 -37.04
CA THR A 611 -9.09 9.48 -36.79
C THR A 611 -9.47 8.60 -35.61
N LEU A 612 -9.80 9.18 -34.45
CA LEU A 612 -10.08 8.42 -33.22
C LEU A 612 -11.35 7.56 -33.32
N SER A 613 -12.40 8.05 -33.99
CA SER A 613 -13.65 7.27 -34.20
C SER A 613 -13.46 6.07 -35.12
N ASN A 614 -12.41 6.05 -35.95
CA ASN A 614 -12.05 4.91 -36.79
C ASN A 614 -10.98 4.01 -36.14
N ASP A 615 -10.56 4.32 -34.91
CA ASP A 615 -9.61 3.52 -34.14
C ASP A 615 -10.33 2.75 -33.03
N GLY A 616 -10.31 1.42 -33.12
CA GLY A 616 -10.97 0.55 -32.14
C GLY A 616 -10.39 0.66 -30.73
N TYR A 617 -9.11 0.98 -30.57
CA TYR A 617 -8.50 1.20 -29.26
C TYR A 617 -8.98 2.50 -28.63
N ALA A 618 -9.05 3.59 -29.38
CA ALA A 618 -9.54 4.87 -28.86
C ALA A 618 -11.01 4.75 -28.41
N VAL A 619 -11.86 4.09 -29.21
CA VAL A 619 -13.25 3.80 -28.86
C VAL A 619 -13.34 2.90 -27.62
N HIS A 620 -12.51 1.86 -27.55
CA HIS A 620 -12.44 0.98 -26.38
C HIS A 620 -11.97 1.72 -25.12
N PHE A 621 -11.00 2.62 -25.23
CA PHE A 621 -10.46 3.40 -24.11
C PHE A 621 -11.56 4.21 -23.41
N VAL A 622 -12.44 4.85 -24.19
CA VAL A 622 -13.59 5.60 -23.67
C VAL A 622 -14.64 4.67 -23.06
N THR A 623 -14.98 3.56 -23.74
CA THR A 623 -16.00 2.62 -23.22
C THR A 623 -15.55 1.90 -21.96
N GLU A 624 -14.27 1.56 -21.84
CA GLU A 624 -13.67 0.96 -20.65
C GLU A 624 -13.68 1.93 -19.47
N ALA A 625 -13.26 3.20 -19.68
CA ALA A 625 -13.37 4.23 -18.65
C ALA A 625 -14.82 4.42 -18.18
N TYR A 626 -15.77 4.37 -19.12
CA TYR A 626 -17.19 4.50 -18.81
C TYR A 626 -17.68 3.34 -17.96
N LYS A 627 -17.33 2.10 -18.35
CA LYS A 627 -17.66 0.87 -17.61
C LYS A 627 -17.11 0.89 -16.18
N HIS A 628 -15.92 1.44 -16.00
CA HIS A 628 -15.29 1.59 -14.69
C HIS A 628 -15.72 2.83 -13.91
N LEU A 629 -16.84 3.44 -14.30
CA LEU A 629 -17.50 4.54 -13.56
C LEU A 629 -16.66 5.81 -13.47
N LYS A 630 -15.66 5.99 -14.35
CA LYS A 630 -14.78 7.15 -14.35
C LYS A 630 -15.49 8.39 -14.89
N PRO A 631 -15.13 9.60 -14.44
CA PRO A 631 -15.52 10.82 -15.12
C PRO A 631 -15.05 10.81 -16.58
N ILE A 632 -15.92 11.26 -17.48
CA ILE A 632 -15.61 11.40 -18.91
C ILE A 632 -15.94 12.82 -19.34
N GLY A 633 -14.98 13.50 -19.95
CA GLY A 633 -15.15 14.82 -20.54
C GLY A 633 -15.10 14.76 -22.06
N ALA A 634 -15.90 15.56 -22.76
CA ALA A 634 -15.70 15.79 -24.19
C ALA A 634 -16.22 17.17 -24.59
N TYR A 635 -15.45 17.91 -25.39
CA TYR A 635 -15.85 19.23 -25.87
C TYR A 635 -15.76 19.37 -27.38
N GLY A 636 -16.58 20.26 -27.95
CA GLY A 636 -16.69 20.49 -29.39
C GLY A 636 -17.01 19.22 -30.18
N ALA A 637 -16.17 18.91 -31.18
CA ALA A 637 -16.28 17.68 -31.97
C ALA A 637 -16.01 16.40 -31.16
N GLY A 638 -15.32 16.50 -30.00
CA GLY A 638 -15.00 15.34 -29.15
C GLY A 638 -16.25 14.60 -28.66
N VAL A 639 -17.38 15.31 -28.53
CA VAL A 639 -18.68 14.74 -28.17
C VAL A 639 -19.10 13.63 -29.16
N ASP A 640 -18.69 13.71 -30.42
CA ASP A 640 -19.07 12.73 -31.44
C ASP A 640 -18.37 11.38 -31.25
N LEU A 641 -17.17 11.36 -30.65
CA LEU A 641 -16.50 10.10 -30.28
C LEU A 641 -17.29 9.35 -29.19
N LEU A 642 -17.89 10.07 -28.22
CA LEU A 642 -18.73 9.45 -27.20
C LEU A 642 -19.95 8.77 -27.83
N ARG A 643 -20.53 9.36 -28.88
CA ARG A 643 -21.61 8.75 -29.67
C ARG A 643 -21.12 7.50 -30.40
N THR A 644 -19.94 7.55 -31.04
CA THR A 644 -19.31 6.38 -31.66
C THR A 644 -19.06 5.25 -30.67
N ALA A 645 -18.64 5.59 -29.45
CA ALA A 645 -18.43 4.67 -28.34
C ALA A 645 -19.73 4.09 -27.76
N GLY A 646 -20.90 4.52 -28.22
CA GLY A 646 -22.18 4.04 -27.72
C GLY A 646 -22.49 4.49 -26.30
N ILE A 647 -21.93 5.63 -25.86
CA ILE A 647 -22.28 6.25 -24.58
C ILE A 647 -23.72 6.76 -24.66
N THR A 648 -24.59 6.25 -23.78
CA THR A 648 -26.04 6.47 -23.84
C THR A 648 -26.54 7.65 -23.01
N ASN A 649 -25.65 8.32 -22.27
CA ASN A 649 -25.96 9.55 -21.54
C ASN A 649 -26.43 10.65 -22.50
N ARG A 650 -27.15 11.63 -21.95
CA ARG A 650 -27.43 12.87 -22.67
C ARG A 650 -26.11 13.60 -22.91
N LEU A 651 -25.90 14.04 -24.14
CA LEU A 651 -24.71 14.77 -24.57
C LEU A 651 -25.12 16.19 -25.00
N ALA A 652 -24.21 17.16 -24.83
CA ALA A 652 -24.47 18.53 -25.22
C ALA A 652 -24.73 18.65 -26.73
N GLU A 653 -25.80 19.37 -27.10
CA GLU A 653 -26.14 19.72 -28.48
C GLU A 653 -25.78 21.17 -28.82
N ASP A 654 -25.44 21.98 -27.81
CA ASP A 654 -25.05 23.38 -27.91
C ASP A 654 -23.82 23.68 -27.02
N THR A 655 -23.47 24.96 -26.89
CA THR A 655 -22.29 25.41 -26.15
C THR A 655 -22.45 25.37 -24.62
N ASP A 656 -23.64 25.11 -24.10
CA ASP A 656 -23.83 25.00 -22.65
C ASP A 656 -23.18 23.71 -22.12
N VAL A 657 -22.69 23.78 -20.88
CA VAL A 657 -22.12 22.61 -20.19
C VAL A 657 -23.24 21.70 -19.70
N LEU A 658 -23.23 20.45 -20.15
CA LEU A 658 -24.12 19.39 -19.70
C LEU A 658 -23.33 18.34 -18.94
N ASN A 659 -23.78 18.03 -17.72
CA ASN A 659 -23.29 16.91 -16.92
C ASN A 659 -24.42 15.91 -16.68
N ASP A 660 -24.25 14.72 -17.25
CA ASP A 660 -25.18 13.61 -17.05
C ASP A 660 -24.42 12.41 -16.49
N GLN A 661 -24.56 12.19 -15.18
CA GLN A 661 -23.87 11.12 -14.44
C GLN A 661 -22.34 11.14 -14.63
N SER A 662 -21.70 12.29 -14.43
CA SER A 662 -20.25 12.48 -14.60
C SER A 662 -19.74 12.22 -16.02
N VAL A 663 -20.63 12.36 -17.01
CA VAL A 663 -20.26 12.58 -18.41
C VAL A 663 -20.49 14.07 -18.68
N ILE A 664 -19.39 14.83 -18.76
CA ILE A 664 -19.39 16.29 -18.85
C ILE A 664 -19.11 16.66 -20.31
N THR A 665 -20.03 17.39 -20.94
CA THR A 665 -19.92 17.73 -22.37
C THR A 665 -20.34 19.17 -22.67
N THR A 666 -19.79 19.72 -23.75
CA THR A 666 -20.18 21.02 -24.34
C THR A 666 -19.82 21.02 -25.83
N LYS A 667 -20.55 21.72 -26.70
CA LYS A 667 -20.14 21.95 -28.09
C LYS A 667 -19.19 23.16 -28.26
N ALA A 668 -18.89 23.90 -27.19
CA ALA A 668 -17.87 24.94 -27.19
C ALA A 668 -16.46 24.36 -27.39
N ALA A 669 -15.54 25.16 -27.93
CA ALA A 669 -14.15 24.76 -28.21
C ALA A 669 -13.22 25.99 -28.22
N ALA A 670 -11.93 25.76 -28.42
CA ALA A 670 -10.89 26.77 -28.48
C ALA A 670 -10.91 27.69 -27.24
N ASP A 671 -10.83 29.00 -27.46
CA ASP A 671 -10.88 30.04 -26.42
C ASP A 671 -12.28 30.22 -25.81
N GLU A 672 -13.32 29.65 -26.42
CA GLU A 672 -14.70 29.65 -25.89
C GLU A 672 -14.97 28.48 -24.94
N LEU A 673 -14.03 27.56 -24.71
CA LEU A 673 -14.19 26.45 -23.75
C LEU A 673 -14.53 27.02 -22.35
N PRO A 674 -15.73 26.76 -21.79
CA PRO A 674 -16.15 27.39 -20.54
C PRO A 674 -15.35 26.86 -19.34
N ASP A 675 -14.95 27.73 -18.41
CA ASP A 675 -14.30 27.31 -17.17
C ASP A 675 -15.18 26.33 -16.36
N ARG A 676 -16.50 26.51 -16.45
CA ARG A 676 -17.51 25.60 -15.89
C ARG A 676 -17.34 24.15 -16.35
N PHE A 677 -16.88 23.90 -17.58
CA PHE A 677 -16.59 22.53 -18.04
C PHE A 677 -15.50 21.89 -17.19
N VAL A 678 -14.42 22.64 -16.92
CA VAL A 678 -13.29 22.18 -16.12
C VAL A 678 -13.70 22.02 -14.65
N GLU A 679 -14.49 22.94 -14.11
CA GLU A 679 -15.02 22.87 -12.75
C GLU A 679 -15.90 21.64 -12.55
N GLU A 680 -16.90 21.41 -13.40
CA GLU A 680 -17.78 20.25 -13.27
C GLU A 680 -17.04 18.92 -13.50
N PHE A 681 -16.03 18.90 -14.36
CA PHE A 681 -15.16 17.74 -14.55
C PHE A 681 -14.27 17.47 -13.32
N ALA A 682 -13.68 18.52 -12.74
CA ALA A 682 -12.91 18.41 -11.49
C ALA A 682 -13.78 17.93 -10.32
N ASP A 683 -15.00 18.46 -10.17
CA ASP A 683 -15.95 18.04 -9.14
C ASP A 683 -16.38 16.57 -9.30
N ALA A 684 -16.50 16.10 -10.54
CA ALA A 684 -16.76 14.69 -10.81
C ALA A 684 -15.55 13.81 -10.46
N LEU A 685 -14.34 14.27 -10.75
CA LEU A 685 -13.08 13.58 -10.44
C LEU A 685 -12.79 13.52 -8.94
N ALA A 686 -13.09 14.58 -8.19
CA ALA A 686 -12.93 14.63 -6.74
C ALA A 686 -13.80 13.57 -6.03
N ARG A 687 -14.98 13.28 -6.59
CA ARG A 687 -15.89 12.21 -6.12
C ARG A 687 -15.40 10.79 -6.44
N HIS A 688 -14.21 10.65 -7.06
CA HIS A 688 -13.54 9.41 -7.46
C HIS A 688 -14.24 8.61 -8.56
N ARG A 689 -15.54 8.28 -8.40
CA ARG A 689 -16.34 7.52 -9.38
C ARG A 689 -17.80 7.96 -9.37
N CYS A 690 -18.50 7.67 -10.46
CA CYS A 690 -19.94 7.85 -10.58
C CYS A 690 -20.70 6.57 -10.21
N TRP A 691 -20.86 6.31 -8.91
CA TRP A 691 -21.43 5.06 -8.37
C TRP A 691 -22.85 4.73 -8.85
N GLN A 692 -23.66 5.73 -9.20
CA GLN A 692 -25.03 5.55 -9.69
C GLN A 692 -25.14 5.19 -11.18
N ARG A 693 -24.02 5.18 -11.92
CA ARG A 693 -24.01 4.91 -13.36
C ARG A 693 -24.15 3.41 -13.60
N ARG A 694 -25.15 3.02 -14.40
CA ARG A 694 -25.37 1.61 -14.77
C ARG A 694 -24.47 1.23 -15.95
N THR A 695 -23.64 0.21 -15.76
CA THR A 695 -22.64 -0.20 -16.77
C THR A 695 -22.71 -1.68 -17.17
N ASP A 696 -23.63 -2.47 -16.62
CA ASP A 696 -23.88 -3.87 -17.03
C ASP A 696 -23.98 -4.10 -18.56
N PRO A 697 -24.65 -3.23 -19.36
CA PRO A 697 -24.74 -3.47 -20.80
C PRO A 697 -23.50 -3.03 -21.60
N VAL A 698 -22.47 -2.46 -20.96
CA VAL A 698 -21.29 -1.90 -21.63
C VAL A 698 -20.27 -3.02 -21.93
N PRO A 699 -19.95 -3.30 -23.21
CA PRO A 699 -19.16 -4.47 -23.61
C PRO A 699 -17.63 -4.24 -23.55
N ALA A 700 -17.14 -3.51 -22.54
CA ALA A 700 -15.73 -3.14 -22.39
C ALA A 700 -14.94 -4.02 -21.40
#